data_AF-C4V7R7-F1
#
_entry.id   AF-C4V7R7-F1
#
_cell.length_a   1.000
_cell.length_b   1.000
_cell.length_c   1.000
_cell.angle_alpha   90.00
_cell.angle_beta   90.00
_cell.angle_gamma   90.00
#
_symmetry.space_group_name_H-M   'P 1'
#
loop_
_entity.id
_entity.type
_entity.pdbx_description
1 polymer ?
#
loop_
_entity_poly.entity_id
_entity_poly.type
_entity_poly.pdbx_seq_one_letter_code
_entity_poly.pdbx_strand_id
1 'polypeptide(L)'
;MKMLTPCFIFLITFIVRTYKIEKGNFVVWDEAHFGKFASKYLTRTFYFDVHPPLGKMLTALGGYIFNQPTDFSFASASEYPKNFDFAGMRRFHALISSLTPVFSYLILKELRYNFTQRFLLCMMFIFENGFTSIGRLILLDSHLLTATSAVIYCLTRVFKRNFQNTDLFFLGICLGLVLSIKWIGCFTTALVGIFIIYTLWRLINSKMPISHVFLIFVKFSLFLIILPISIYIGIYYIHFSIVNKTSTDEGHMSSFFQASLEGNSHKKNRKYIAYATRITLKNACLSGGYLHSHPHMYPGKSMNQVTTYSHKDNNNNWAFQKVSESNTEPLFVTDEDKVVIYHLETARYINVSKTQSYLSQGLLTGATTIPLTNDNVFIIETYSDTHAKEKRIKSLTTKFRLKHFTTGLYLKSTNKKYPDWGFSQGEVVCTEDMDEGTLWTVEENISDKVTTDINPLYEEIYNKLFFKNFIEHNILQYNVNKSFVQDENLEPDAIVSKPYEWPILRRGLRMCSWDEKSMKFYMFGNPLLWFSSTLSLFVAPIIFITKYINFKRGAKKFRNRHNEAYEVFICVGGWLLHYLPFFAVGRVLYFHHYYPALFFAIMSLCYVLRHLSINFVRVYIFYIIGFYAIFSPLTYGFIDSRSLKFLKFIPSWNFID
;
A
#
# COMPACT_ATOMS: atom_id res chain seq x y z
N MET A 1 -17.42 -25.73 -29.58
CA MET A 1 -17.78 -24.30 -29.30
C MET A 1 -17.86 -23.94 -27.81
N LYS A 2 -18.66 -24.63 -26.96
CA LYS A 2 -18.87 -24.23 -25.54
C LYS A 2 -17.60 -24.27 -24.65
N MET A 3 -16.62 -25.12 -24.95
CA MET A 3 -15.35 -25.20 -24.21
C MET A 3 -14.35 -24.10 -24.59
N LEU A 4 -14.44 -23.55 -25.80
CA LEU A 4 -13.52 -22.52 -26.31
C LEU A 4 -13.98 -21.08 -25.98
N THR A 5 -15.21 -20.92 -25.46
CA THR A 5 -15.77 -19.59 -25.17
C THR A 5 -14.93 -18.76 -24.19
N PRO A 6 -14.37 -19.31 -23.10
CA PRO A 6 -13.45 -18.56 -22.23
C PRO A 6 -12.22 -18.02 -22.98
N CYS A 7 -11.61 -18.83 -23.86
CA CYS A 7 -10.47 -18.40 -24.69
C CYS A 7 -10.86 -17.29 -25.66
N PHE A 8 -12.05 -17.39 -26.26
CA PHE A 8 -12.58 -16.35 -27.14
C PHE A 8 -12.84 -15.03 -26.40
N ILE A 9 -13.43 -15.10 -25.20
CA ILE A 9 -13.63 -13.93 -24.33
C ILE A 9 -12.30 -13.29 -23.95
N PHE A 10 -11.31 -14.11 -23.58
CA PHE A 10 -9.95 -13.64 -23.30
C PHE A 10 -9.36 -12.91 -24.51
N LEU A 11 -9.41 -13.51 -25.70
CA LEU A 11 -8.84 -12.94 -26.92
C LEU A 11 -9.50 -11.61 -27.29
N ILE A 12 -10.83 -11.53 -27.27
CA ILE A 12 -11.54 -10.26 -27.52
C ILE A 12 -11.13 -9.21 -26.49
N THR A 13 -11.13 -9.57 -25.20
CA THR A 13 -10.77 -8.62 -24.15
C THR A 13 -9.35 -8.12 -24.33
N PHE A 14 -8.42 -9.00 -24.69
CA PHE A 14 -7.04 -8.64 -24.94
C PHE A 14 -6.91 -7.69 -26.13
N ILE A 15 -7.59 -7.96 -27.25
CA ILE A 15 -7.62 -7.06 -28.42
C ILE A 15 -8.19 -5.69 -28.02
N VAL A 16 -9.30 -5.65 -27.29
CA VAL A 16 -9.91 -4.41 -26.83
C VAL A 16 -8.94 -3.63 -25.94
N ARG A 17 -8.29 -4.26 -24.97
CA ARG A 17 -7.39 -3.56 -24.04
C ARG A 17 -6.05 -3.15 -24.66
N THR A 18 -5.60 -3.87 -25.69
CA THR A 18 -4.34 -3.58 -26.40
C THR A 18 -4.50 -2.71 -27.64
N TYR A 19 -5.73 -2.35 -28.01
CA TYR A 19 -5.97 -1.41 -29.09
C TYR A 19 -5.25 -0.08 -28.80
N LYS A 20 -4.40 0.35 -29.75
CA LYS A 20 -3.61 1.60 -29.69
C LYS A 20 -2.82 1.76 -28.39
N ILE A 21 -2.24 0.67 -27.85
CA ILE A 21 -1.54 0.67 -26.56
C ILE A 21 -0.25 1.50 -26.55
N GLU A 22 0.31 1.73 -27.74
CA GLU A 22 1.48 2.58 -28.00
C GLU A 22 1.15 4.07 -27.94
N LYS A 23 -0.13 4.46 -28.01
CA LYS A 23 -0.53 5.86 -27.86
C LYS A 23 -0.24 6.36 -26.45
N GLY A 24 0.28 7.58 -26.36
CA GLY A 24 0.78 8.15 -25.11
C GLY A 24 2.13 7.53 -24.76
N ASN A 25 3.15 7.89 -25.51
CA ASN A 25 4.56 7.49 -25.34
C ASN A 25 5.22 8.20 -24.15
N PHE A 26 4.46 8.48 -23.11
CA PHE A 26 4.90 9.13 -21.88
C PHE A 26 4.26 8.44 -20.68
N VAL A 27 4.83 8.65 -19.50
CA VAL A 27 4.38 8.11 -18.22
C VAL A 27 3.02 8.72 -17.84
N VAL A 28 1.98 7.89 -17.73
CA VAL A 28 0.61 8.30 -17.41
C VAL A 28 0.30 8.05 -15.94
N TRP A 29 -0.04 9.10 -15.18
CA TRP A 29 -0.48 9.04 -13.78
C TRP A 29 0.37 8.08 -12.92
N ASP A 30 -0.22 7.00 -12.40
CA ASP A 30 0.40 6.07 -11.45
C ASP A 30 1.37 5.08 -12.12
N GLU A 31 1.52 5.11 -13.45
CA GLU A 31 2.66 4.46 -14.11
C GLU A 31 3.99 5.02 -13.57
N ALA A 32 4.01 6.28 -13.10
CA ALA A 32 5.16 6.89 -12.46
C ALA A 32 5.61 6.09 -11.21
N HIS A 33 4.66 5.73 -10.36
CA HIS A 33 4.91 4.98 -9.12
C HIS A 33 5.27 3.52 -9.41
N PHE A 34 4.41 2.81 -10.15
CA PHE A 34 4.58 1.37 -10.35
C PHE A 34 5.71 1.01 -11.31
N GLY A 35 5.99 1.86 -12.30
CA GLY A 35 7.18 1.75 -13.14
C GLY A 35 8.47 1.97 -12.35
N LYS A 36 8.50 2.97 -11.45
CA LYS A 36 9.62 3.19 -10.52
C LYS A 36 9.85 1.97 -9.63
N PHE A 37 8.80 1.39 -9.05
CA PHE A 37 8.93 0.19 -8.22
C PHE A 37 9.42 -1.02 -9.03
N ALA A 38 9.01 -1.16 -10.29
CA ALA A 38 9.56 -2.17 -11.19
C ALA A 38 11.08 -1.98 -11.38
N SER A 39 11.55 -0.75 -11.62
CA SER A 39 13.00 -0.47 -11.70
C SER A 39 13.73 -0.85 -10.41
N LYS A 40 13.12 -0.62 -9.24
CA LYS A 40 13.71 -1.00 -7.94
C LYS A 40 13.89 -2.51 -7.78
N TYR A 41 12.93 -3.32 -8.25
CA TYR A 41 13.09 -4.78 -8.30
C TYR A 41 14.19 -5.21 -9.27
N LEU A 42 14.23 -4.63 -10.49
CA LEU A 42 15.23 -4.97 -11.51
C LEU A 42 16.65 -4.63 -11.06
N THR A 43 16.83 -3.52 -10.36
CA THR A 43 18.12 -3.09 -9.78
C THR A 43 18.44 -3.79 -8.45
N ARG A 44 17.47 -4.54 -7.90
CA ARG A 44 17.52 -5.19 -6.58
C ARG A 44 17.68 -4.23 -5.40
N THR A 45 17.36 -2.95 -5.59
CA THR A 45 17.42 -1.95 -4.53
C THR A 45 16.15 -1.95 -3.70
N PHE A 46 16.30 -1.94 -2.37
CA PHE A 46 15.19 -1.82 -1.44
C PHE A 46 14.36 -0.57 -1.72
N TYR A 47 13.07 -0.65 -1.46
CA TYR A 47 12.17 0.50 -1.47
C TYR A 47 11.04 0.24 -0.48
N PHE A 48 10.47 1.31 0.05
CA PHE A 48 9.30 1.25 0.92
C PHE A 48 8.06 1.71 0.16
N ASP A 49 6.95 0.99 0.31
CA ASP A 49 5.64 1.36 -0.23
C ASP A 49 4.51 0.77 0.60
N VAL A 50 3.36 1.45 0.62
CA VAL A 50 2.19 1.12 1.46
C VAL A 50 1.40 -0.09 0.99
N HIS A 51 1.62 -0.57 -0.23
CA HIS A 51 0.90 -1.72 -0.75
C HIS A 51 1.73 -3.01 -0.59
N PRO A 52 1.08 -4.15 -0.36
CA PRO A 52 1.71 -5.46 -0.47
C PRO A 52 2.44 -5.67 -1.81
N PRO A 53 3.49 -6.52 -1.85
CA PRO A 53 4.46 -6.51 -2.94
C PRO A 53 4.04 -7.24 -4.23
N LEU A 54 3.07 -8.17 -4.20
CA LEU A 54 2.82 -9.07 -5.34
C LEU A 54 2.52 -8.32 -6.64
N GLY A 55 1.64 -7.33 -6.58
CA GLY A 55 1.28 -6.58 -7.77
C GLY A 55 2.49 -5.86 -8.39
N LYS A 56 3.37 -5.29 -7.56
CA LYS A 56 4.59 -4.61 -8.01
C LYS A 56 5.65 -5.61 -8.51
N MET A 57 5.73 -6.80 -7.93
CA MET A 57 6.58 -7.88 -8.45
C MET A 57 6.10 -8.36 -9.82
N LEU A 58 4.79 -8.44 -10.06
CA LEU A 58 4.24 -8.75 -11.37
C LEU A 58 4.53 -7.62 -12.37
N THR A 59 4.40 -6.36 -11.98
CA THR A 59 4.85 -5.22 -12.79
C THR A 59 6.34 -5.34 -13.16
N ALA A 60 7.19 -5.68 -12.18
CA ALA A 60 8.62 -5.90 -12.39
C ALA A 60 8.92 -7.10 -13.31
N LEU A 61 8.12 -8.17 -13.23
CA LEU A 61 8.20 -9.31 -14.15
C LEU A 61 7.88 -8.86 -15.58
N GLY A 62 6.86 -8.02 -15.77
CA GLY A 62 6.59 -7.36 -17.05
C GLY A 62 7.78 -6.54 -17.53
N GLY A 63 8.36 -5.72 -16.66
CA GLY A 63 9.57 -4.95 -16.97
C GLY A 63 10.76 -5.84 -17.36
N TYR A 64 10.96 -6.97 -16.68
CA TYR A 64 12.02 -7.93 -17.00
C TYR A 64 11.81 -8.59 -18.37
N ILE A 65 10.60 -9.06 -18.67
CA ILE A 65 10.27 -9.72 -19.95
C ILE A 65 10.45 -8.76 -21.14
N PHE A 66 10.13 -7.48 -20.95
CA PHE A 66 10.18 -6.45 -21.99
C PHE A 66 11.39 -5.52 -21.87
N ASN A 67 12.45 -5.95 -21.19
CA ASN A 67 13.74 -5.26 -21.08
C ASN A 67 13.63 -3.77 -20.67
N GLN A 68 12.86 -3.49 -19.62
CA GLN A 68 12.75 -2.16 -19.04
C GLN A 68 14.15 -1.62 -18.65
N PRO A 69 14.52 -0.41 -19.10
CA PRO A 69 15.77 0.23 -18.70
C PRO A 69 15.76 0.55 -17.20
N THR A 70 16.89 0.30 -16.53
CA THR A 70 17.02 0.46 -15.08
C THR A 70 17.40 1.87 -14.66
N ASP A 71 17.94 2.65 -15.59
CA ASP A 71 18.38 4.04 -15.46
C ASP A 71 17.27 5.06 -15.79
N PHE A 72 16.17 4.61 -16.40
CA PHE A 72 15.04 5.49 -16.71
C PHE A 72 14.29 5.96 -15.45
N SER A 73 14.14 7.27 -15.31
CA SER A 73 13.33 7.88 -14.26
C SER A 73 11.87 8.00 -14.70
N PHE A 74 10.99 7.28 -14.01
CA PHE A 74 9.54 7.32 -14.19
C PHE A 74 8.93 8.58 -13.56
N ALA A 75 9.39 9.76 -13.99
CA ALA A 75 8.76 11.02 -13.63
C ALA A 75 7.41 11.18 -14.33
N SER A 76 6.46 11.88 -13.70
CA SER A 76 5.15 12.12 -14.32
C SER A 76 5.31 12.88 -15.65
N ALA A 77 4.57 12.46 -16.68
CA ALA A 77 4.61 13.02 -18.03
C ALA A 77 5.97 12.94 -18.75
N SER A 78 6.97 12.21 -18.23
CA SER A 78 8.22 12.00 -18.97
C SER A 78 7.99 11.09 -20.18
N GLU A 79 8.59 11.45 -21.32
CA GLU A 79 8.55 10.60 -22.51
C GLU A 79 9.38 9.34 -22.32
N TYR A 80 8.87 8.22 -22.81
CA TYR A 80 9.61 6.96 -22.79
C TYR A 80 10.78 7.00 -23.80
N PRO A 81 11.97 6.49 -23.42
CA PRO A 81 13.10 6.41 -24.34
C PRO A 81 12.77 5.54 -25.56
N LYS A 82 13.36 5.88 -26.72
CA LYS A 82 13.10 5.17 -27.99
C LYS A 82 13.33 3.65 -27.94
N ASN A 83 14.24 3.19 -27.08
CA ASN A 83 14.60 1.78 -26.95
C ASN A 83 13.80 1.03 -25.87
N PHE A 84 12.86 1.69 -25.18
CA PHE A 84 12.07 1.08 -24.12
C PHE A 84 10.73 0.54 -24.66
N ASP A 85 10.52 -0.77 -24.58
CA ASP A 85 9.23 -1.40 -24.91
C ASP A 85 8.18 -1.23 -23.79
N PHE A 86 7.82 0.02 -23.49
CA PHE A 86 6.75 0.35 -22.55
C PHE A 86 5.39 -0.24 -23.00
N ALA A 87 5.19 -0.39 -24.32
CA ALA A 87 3.99 -0.99 -24.88
C ALA A 87 3.91 -2.49 -24.53
N GLY A 88 5.03 -3.21 -24.54
CA GLY A 88 5.16 -4.59 -24.07
C GLY A 88 4.75 -4.73 -22.61
N MET A 89 5.25 -3.84 -21.75
CA MET A 89 4.82 -3.77 -20.35
C MET A 89 3.32 -3.50 -20.20
N ARG A 90 2.77 -2.52 -20.93
CA ARG A 90 1.33 -2.26 -20.94
C ARG A 90 0.53 -3.49 -21.41
N ARG A 91 1.02 -4.22 -22.42
CA ARG A 91 0.42 -5.49 -22.90
C ARG A 91 0.44 -6.57 -21.83
N PHE A 92 1.48 -6.63 -20.99
CA PHE A 92 1.53 -7.55 -19.84
C PHE A 92 0.39 -7.30 -18.84
N HIS A 93 0.14 -6.03 -18.49
CA HIS A 93 -0.99 -5.65 -17.64
C HIS A 93 -2.33 -5.94 -18.32
N ALA A 94 -2.44 -5.68 -19.64
CA ALA A 94 -3.61 -6.01 -20.44
C ALA A 94 -3.90 -7.51 -20.47
N LEU A 95 -2.86 -8.35 -20.50
CA LEU A 95 -2.98 -9.82 -20.48
C LEU A 95 -3.59 -10.30 -19.16
N ILE A 96 -3.04 -9.87 -18.02
CA ILE A 96 -3.56 -10.25 -16.69
C ILE A 96 -4.99 -9.77 -16.54
N SER A 97 -5.22 -8.49 -16.87
CA SER A 97 -6.52 -7.88 -16.71
C SER A 97 -7.59 -8.55 -17.58
N SER A 98 -7.22 -9.10 -18.74
CA SER A 98 -8.12 -9.82 -19.66
C SER A 98 -8.74 -11.10 -19.07
N LEU A 99 -8.23 -11.56 -17.93
CA LEU A 99 -8.84 -12.67 -17.18
C LEU A 99 -10.10 -12.24 -16.40
N THR A 100 -10.30 -10.95 -16.11
CA THR A 100 -11.48 -10.48 -15.34
C THR A 100 -12.81 -10.84 -16.03
N PRO A 101 -13.03 -10.57 -17.33
CA PRO A 101 -14.25 -11.01 -18.01
C PRO A 101 -14.36 -12.53 -18.13
N VAL A 102 -13.23 -13.24 -18.20
CA VAL A 102 -13.20 -14.72 -18.21
C VAL A 102 -13.75 -15.26 -16.90
N PHE A 103 -13.26 -14.78 -15.75
CA PHE A 103 -13.79 -15.17 -14.45
C PHE A 103 -15.25 -14.79 -14.30
N SER A 104 -15.67 -13.62 -14.80
CA SER A 104 -17.08 -13.18 -14.81
C SER A 104 -17.97 -14.17 -15.57
N TYR A 105 -17.56 -14.60 -16.77
CA TYR A 105 -18.27 -15.63 -17.53
C TYR A 105 -18.33 -16.97 -16.79
N LEU A 106 -17.23 -17.37 -16.13
CA LEU A 106 -17.16 -18.61 -15.37
C LEU A 106 -18.04 -18.57 -14.11
N ILE A 107 -18.15 -17.42 -13.44
CA ILE A 107 -19.11 -17.19 -12.34
C ILE A 107 -20.53 -17.40 -12.85
N LEU A 108 -20.93 -16.73 -13.94
CA LEU A 108 -22.26 -16.88 -14.53
C LEU A 108 -22.56 -18.33 -14.95
N LYS A 109 -21.55 -19.05 -15.45
CA LYS A 109 -21.64 -20.48 -15.76
C LYS A 109 -21.92 -21.31 -14.52
N GLU A 110 -21.19 -21.12 -13.42
CA GLU A 110 -21.41 -21.84 -12.15
C GLU A 110 -22.76 -21.48 -11.51
N LEU A 111 -23.23 -20.24 -11.70
CA LEU A 111 -24.58 -19.79 -11.31
C LEU A 111 -25.71 -20.37 -12.18
N ARG A 112 -25.37 -21.19 -13.19
CA ARG A 112 -26.31 -21.88 -14.10
C ARG A 112 -27.10 -20.96 -15.04
N TYR A 113 -26.50 -19.85 -15.46
CA TYR A 113 -27.03 -19.06 -16.56
C TYR A 113 -26.96 -19.86 -17.87
N ASN A 114 -27.97 -19.68 -18.73
CA ASN A 114 -27.94 -20.32 -20.05
C ASN A 114 -26.79 -19.74 -20.90
N PHE A 115 -26.37 -20.48 -21.93
CA PHE A 115 -25.18 -20.16 -22.72
C PHE A 115 -25.24 -18.76 -23.36
N THR A 116 -26.37 -18.43 -23.98
CA THR A 116 -26.57 -17.15 -24.67
C THR A 116 -26.56 -15.98 -23.69
N GLN A 117 -27.26 -16.10 -22.56
CA GLN A 117 -27.29 -15.08 -21.51
C GLN A 117 -25.90 -14.83 -20.95
N ARG A 118 -25.17 -15.87 -20.51
CA ARG A 118 -23.84 -15.67 -19.91
C ARG A 118 -22.83 -15.08 -20.90
N PHE A 119 -22.94 -15.41 -22.19
CA PHE A 119 -22.09 -14.82 -23.22
C PHE A 119 -22.40 -13.33 -23.42
N LEU A 120 -23.68 -12.98 -23.56
CA LEU A 120 -24.12 -11.58 -23.71
C LEU A 120 -23.78 -10.74 -22.48
N LEU A 121 -24.10 -11.23 -21.28
CA LEU A 121 -23.84 -10.49 -20.02
C LEU A 121 -22.34 -10.29 -19.76
N CYS A 122 -21.49 -11.23 -20.18
CA CYS A 122 -20.03 -11.08 -20.06
C CYS A 122 -19.50 -9.87 -20.86
N MET A 123 -20.17 -9.48 -21.95
CA MET A 123 -19.77 -8.33 -22.77
C MET A 123 -19.74 -7.02 -21.97
N MET A 124 -20.55 -6.88 -20.92
CA MET A 124 -20.51 -5.71 -20.02
C MET A 124 -19.16 -5.54 -19.34
N PHE A 125 -18.48 -6.64 -18.99
CA PHE A 125 -17.15 -6.59 -18.36
C PHE A 125 -16.03 -6.31 -19.38
N ILE A 126 -16.26 -6.62 -20.66
CA ILE A 126 -15.33 -6.34 -21.76
C ILE A 126 -15.43 -4.87 -22.15
N PHE A 127 -16.64 -4.39 -22.39
CA PHE A 127 -16.96 -3.07 -22.92
C PHE A 127 -17.28 -2.05 -21.80
N GLU A 128 -16.44 -2.08 -20.75
CA GLU A 128 -16.44 -1.09 -19.70
C GLU A 128 -15.18 -0.22 -19.81
N ASN A 129 -15.38 1.08 -20.05
CA ASN A 129 -14.30 2.04 -20.30
C ASN A 129 -13.34 2.16 -19.11
N GLY A 130 -13.85 2.11 -17.87
CA GLY A 130 -13.04 2.19 -16.67
C GLY A 130 -12.12 0.99 -16.52
N PHE A 131 -12.65 -0.22 -16.70
CA PHE A 131 -11.88 -1.46 -16.65
C PHE A 131 -10.84 -1.54 -17.77
N THR A 132 -11.14 -1.01 -18.95
CA THR A 132 -10.17 -0.91 -20.05
C THR A 132 -9.06 0.08 -19.69
N SER A 133 -9.40 1.23 -19.10
CA SER A 133 -8.45 2.29 -18.72
C SER A 133 -7.43 1.77 -17.71
N ILE A 134 -7.87 1.12 -16.63
CA ILE A 134 -6.93 0.54 -15.64
C ILE A 134 -6.22 -0.71 -16.16
N GLY A 135 -6.84 -1.44 -17.09
CA GLY A 135 -6.32 -2.71 -17.61
C GLY A 135 -5.18 -2.54 -18.60
N ARG A 136 -5.12 -1.40 -19.31
CA ARG A 136 -4.15 -1.16 -20.38
C ARG A 136 -2.89 -0.42 -19.96
N LEU A 137 -2.85 0.14 -18.76
CA LEU A 137 -1.73 0.92 -18.23
C LEU A 137 -0.95 0.11 -17.18
N ILE A 138 0.24 0.57 -16.84
CA ILE A 138 1.13 -0.04 -15.84
C ILE A 138 0.61 0.25 -14.42
N LEU A 139 -0.57 -0.29 -14.09
CA LEU A 139 -1.28 -0.07 -12.82
C LEU A 139 -1.52 -1.38 -12.05
N LEU A 140 -1.63 -1.26 -10.72
CA LEU A 140 -1.95 -2.38 -9.83
C LEU A 140 -3.43 -2.71 -9.76
N ASP A 141 -4.32 -1.75 -10.03
CA ASP A 141 -5.76 -1.95 -9.81
C ASP A 141 -6.36 -3.02 -10.73
N SER A 142 -5.79 -3.21 -11.91
CA SER A 142 -6.19 -4.28 -12.82
C SER A 142 -5.85 -5.67 -12.29
N HIS A 143 -4.68 -5.83 -11.67
CA HIS A 143 -4.28 -7.05 -10.97
C HIS A 143 -5.22 -7.35 -9.79
N LEU A 144 -5.52 -6.33 -8.98
CA LEU A 144 -6.44 -6.44 -7.86
C LEU A 144 -7.83 -6.88 -8.34
N LEU A 145 -8.37 -6.24 -9.37
CA LEU A 145 -9.68 -6.56 -9.93
C LEU A 145 -9.75 -7.99 -10.47
N THR A 146 -8.70 -8.45 -11.16
CA THR A 146 -8.60 -9.83 -11.62
C THR A 146 -8.56 -10.81 -10.46
N ALA A 147 -7.75 -10.56 -9.43
CA ALA A 147 -7.69 -11.41 -8.25
C ALA A 147 -9.02 -11.44 -7.48
N THR A 148 -9.70 -10.30 -7.32
CA THR A 148 -11.05 -10.22 -6.75
C THR A 148 -12.03 -11.08 -7.55
N SER A 149 -12.05 -10.97 -8.89
CA SER A 149 -12.94 -11.78 -9.72
C SER A 149 -12.63 -13.29 -9.64
N ALA A 150 -11.36 -13.68 -9.49
CA ALA A 150 -10.94 -15.06 -9.27
C ALA A 150 -11.42 -15.60 -7.91
N VAL A 151 -11.33 -14.80 -6.84
CA VAL A 151 -11.87 -15.16 -5.51
C VAL A 151 -13.36 -15.42 -5.59
N ILE A 152 -14.13 -14.55 -6.26
CA ILE A 152 -15.59 -14.74 -6.39
C ILE A 152 -15.93 -15.98 -7.25
N TYR A 153 -15.14 -16.27 -8.28
CA TYR A 153 -15.28 -17.50 -9.06
C TYR A 153 -15.05 -18.74 -8.19
N CYS A 154 -13.95 -18.80 -7.45
CA CYS A 154 -13.65 -19.91 -6.54
C CYS A 154 -14.69 -20.04 -5.43
N LEU A 155 -15.15 -18.92 -4.84
CA LEU A 155 -16.22 -18.91 -3.85
C LEU A 155 -17.52 -19.47 -4.42
N THR A 156 -17.85 -19.12 -5.66
CA THR A 156 -19.06 -19.63 -6.34
C THR A 156 -18.97 -21.13 -6.54
N ARG A 157 -17.79 -21.67 -6.90
CA ARG A 157 -17.55 -23.12 -6.99
C ARG A 157 -17.71 -23.80 -5.64
N VAL A 158 -17.08 -23.25 -4.59
CA VAL A 158 -17.20 -23.72 -3.21
C VAL A 158 -18.67 -23.81 -2.79
N PHE A 159 -19.46 -22.77 -3.06
CA PHE A 159 -20.91 -22.78 -2.80
C PHE A 159 -21.66 -23.85 -3.60
N LYS A 160 -21.40 -23.97 -4.91
CA LYS A 160 -22.14 -24.89 -5.81
C LYS A 160 -21.79 -26.36 -5.61
N ARG A 161 -20.58 -26.65 -5.13
CA ARG A 161 -20.03 -28.01 -5.02
C ARG A 161 -19.91 -28.48 -3.58
N ASN A 162 -20.58 -27.80 -2.63
CA ASN A 162 -20.60 -28.15 -1.22
C ASN A 162 -19.20 -28.25 -0.60
N PHE A 163 -18.36 -27.23 -0.82
CA PHE A 163 -17.07 -27.05 -0.15
C PHE A 163 -16.06 -28.18 -0.40
N GLN A 164 -15.94 -28.67 -1.64
CA GLN A 164 -14.89 -29.62 -2.02
C GLN A 164 -13.49 -29.07 -1.69
N ASN A 165 -12.59 -29.93 -1.23
CA ASN A 165 -11.24 -29.55 -0.82
C ASN A 165 -10.46 -28.84 -1.94
N THR A 166 -10.63 -29.27 -3.19
CA THR A 166 -9.99 -28.66 -4.36
C THR A 166 -10.45 -27.21 -4.56
N ASP A 167 -11.75 -26.95 -4.45
CA ASP A 167 -12.29 -25.60 -4.59
C ASP A 167 -11.87 -24.69 -3.42
N LEU A 168 -11.80 -25.24 -2.20
CA LEU A 168 -11.30 -24.52 -1.02
C LEU A 168 -9.81 -24.19 -1.15
N PHE A 169 -9.00 -25.10 -1.66
CA PHE A 169 -7.59 -24.88 -1.92
C PHE A 169 -7.36 -23.73 -2.92
N PHE A 170 -8.06 -23.76 -4.07
CA PHE A 170 -7.95 -22.66 -5.04
C PHE A 170 -8.51 -21.34 -4.51
N LEU A 171 -9.59 -21.37 -3.71
CA LEU A 171 -10.09 -20.17 -3.02
C LEU A 171 -9.04 -19.59 -2.06
N GLY A 172 -8.39 -20.44 -1.27
CA GLY A 172 -7.29 -20.06 -0.38
C GLY A 172 -6.11 -19.44 -1.11
N ILE A 173 -5.72 -20.02 -2.26
CA ILE A 173 -4.69 -19.42 -3.12
C ILE A 173 -5.12 -18.01 -3.57
N CYS A 174 -6.32 -17.88 -4.14
CA CYS A 174 -6.79 -16.59 -4.63
C CYS A 174 -6.90 -15.53 -3.52
N LEU A 175 -7.28 -15.94 -2.30
CA LEU A 175 -7.29 -15.06 -1.12
C LEU A 175 -5.89 -14.60 -0.73
N GLY A 176 -4.90 -15.50 -0.72
CA GLY A 176 -3.50 -15.13 -0.48
C GLY A 176 -2.99 -14.14 -1.52
N LEU A 177 -3.29 -14.37 -2.80
CA LEU A 177 -2.89 -13.50 -3.90
C LEU A 177 -3.55 -12.11 -3.83
N VAL A 178 -4.87 -12.02 -3.60
CA VAL A 178 -5.58 -10.72 -3.55
C VAL A 178 -5.08 -9.86 -2.38
N LEU A 179 -4.84 -10.46 -1.20
CA LEU A 179 -4.27 -9.80 -0.03
C LEU A 179 -2.85 -9.29 -0.30
N SER A 180 -2.08 -10.04 -1.10
CA SER A 180 -0.70 -9.72 -1.43
C SER A 180 -0.54 -8.66 -2.53
N ILE A 181 -1.63 -8.23 -3.19
CA ILE A 181 -1.63 -7.16 -4.20
C ILE A 181 -1.93 -5.80 -3.55
N LYS A 182 -3.03 -5.69 -2.81
CA LYS A 182 -3.48 -4.44 -2.16
C LYS A 182 -4.37 -4.81 -0.97
N TRP A 183 -4.29 -4.07 0.13
CA TRP A 183 -5.14 -4.35 1.32
C TRP A 183 -6.63 -4.12 1.11
N ILE A 184 -7.06 -3.51 0.00
CA ILE A 184 -8.47 -3.54 -0.42
C ILE A 184 -8.96 -4.99 -0.61
N GLY A 185 -8.06 -5.94 -0.89
CA GLY A 185 -8.34 -7.38 -0.88
C GLY A 185 -8.89 -7.90 0.44
N CYS A 186 -8.65 -7.22 1.58
CA CYS A 186 -9.27 -7.54 2.85
C CYS A 186 -10.80 -7.46 2.80
N PHE A 187 -11.38 -6.58 1.98
CA PHE A 187 -12.84 -6.51 1.78
C PHE A 187 -13.37 -7.73 1.04
N THR A 188 -12.61 -8.26 0.07
CA THR A 188 -12.95 -9.52 -0.60
C THR A 188 -12.82 -10.70 0.37
N THR A 189 -11.77 -10.74 1.20
CA THR A 189 -11.61 -11.75 2.26
C THR A 189 -12.74 -11.68 3.28
N ALA A 190 -13.18 -10.48 3.68
CA ALA A 190 -14.31 -10.28 4.58
C ALA A 190 -15.62 -10.82 3.99
N LEU A 191 -15.87 -10.61 2.69
CA LEU A 191 -17.04 -11.18 2.00
C LEU A 191 -17.05 -12.72 2.09
N VAL A 192 -15.90 -13.35 1.84
CA VAL A 192 -15.74 -14.80 2.00
C VAL A 192 -15.96 -15.21 3.46
N GLY A 193 -15.36 -14.49 4.41
CA GLY A 193 -15.50 -14.74 5.84
C GLY A 193 -16.95 -14.72 6.30
N ILE A 194 -17.73 -13.70 5.91
CA ILE A 194 -19.16 -13.59 6.25
C ILE A 194 -19.95 -14.78 5.68
N PHE A 195 -19.67 -15.20 4.44
CA PHE A 195 -20.32 -16.36 3.84
C PHE A 195 -19.97 -17.67 4.55
N ILE A 196 -18.72 -17.83 4.99
CA ILE A 196 -18.26 -19.01 5.72
C ILE A 196 -18.86 -19.05 7.12
N ILE A 197 -18.93 -17.92 7.82
CA ILE A 197 -19.60 -17.80 9.14
C ILE A 197 -21.07 -18.19 9.01
N TYR A 198 -21.79 -17.64 8.02
CA TYR A 198 -23.18 -18.03 7.74
C TYR A 198 -23.31 -19.53 7.43
N THR A 199 -22.38 -20.09 6.67
CA THR A 199 -22.36 -21.52 6.35
C THR A 199 -22.21 -22.37 7.61
N LEU A 200 -21.26 -22.04 8.48
CA LEU A 200 -21.04 -22.75 9.74
C LEU A 200 -22.27 -22.66 10.65
N TRP A 201 -22.84 -21.45 10.80
CA TRP A 201 -24.07 -21.25 11.55
C TRP A 201 -25.22 -22.12 11.03
N ARG A 202 -25.39 -22.21 9.71
CA ARG A 202 -26.40 -23.08 9.09
C ARG A 202 -26.14 -24.56 9.36
N LEU A 203 -24.89 -25.01 9.30
CA LEU A 203 -24.52 -26.40 9.55
C LEU A 203 -24.79 -26.79 11.02
N ILE A 204 -24.47 -25.92 11.97
CA ILE A 204 -24.78 -26.11 13.40
C ILE A 204 -26.29 -26.27 13.59
N ASN A 205 -27.09 -25.40 12.96
CA ASN A 205 -28.55 -25.45 13.07
C ASN A 205 -29.21 -26.61 12.31
N SER A 206 -28.47 -27.31 11.45
CA SER A 206 -29.01 -28.43 10.65
C SER A 206 -29.04 -29.78 11.38
N LYS A 207 -28.76 -29.80 12.69
CA LYS A 207 -28.66 -31.00 13.53
C LYS A 207 -27.59 -32.02 13.05
N MET A 208 -26.60 -31.56 12.28
CA MET A 208 -25.44 -32.39 11.94
C MET A 208 -24.61 -32.71 13.21
N PRO A 209 -23.96 -33.88 13.27
CA PRO A 209 -23.08 -34.23 14.38
C PRO A 209 -21.94 -33.22 14.52
N ILE A 210 -21.66 -32.78 15.75
CA ILE A 210 -20.70 -31.71 16.03
C ILE A 210 -19.28 -32.02 15.55
N SER A 211 -18.90 -33.31 15.53
CA SER A 211 -17.62 -33.78 14.99
C SER A 211 -17.45 -33.47 13.50
N HIS A 212 -18.53 -33.59 12.71
CA HIS A 212 -18.50 -33.27 11.29
C HIS A 212 -18.43 -31.75 11.06
N VAL A 213 -19.15 -30.97 11.87
CA VAL A 213 -19.07 -29.51 11.84
C VAL A 213 -17.65 -29.05 12.20
N PHE A 214 -17.04 -29.65 13.22
CA PHE A 214 -15.66 -29.37 13.61
C PHE A 214 -14.66 -29.71 12.50
N LEU A 215 -14.82 -30.85 11.82
CA LEU A 215 -13.97 -31.19 10.67
C LEU A 215 -14.09 -30.16 9.53
N ILE A 216 -15.30 -29.69 9.24
CA ILE A 216 -15.51 -28.63 8.24
C ILE A 216 -14.87 -27.31 8.69
N PHE A 217 -15.02 -26.96 9.97
CA PHE A 217 -14.35 -25.79 10.54
C PHE A 217 -12.83 -25.87 10.39
N VAL A 218 -12.21 -27.01 10.72
CA VAL A 218 -10.77 -27.23 10.53
C VAL A 218 -10.38 -27.08 9.07
N LYS A 219 -11.16 -27.62 8.13
CA LYS A 219 -10.91 -27.43 6.68
C LYS A 219 -10.95 -25.95 6.28
N PHE A 220 -11.94 -25.20 6.76
CA PHE A 220 -12.01 -23.76 6.49
C PHE A 220 -10.83 -23.02 7.09
N SER A 221 -10.43 -23.32 8.33
CA SER A 221 -9.25 -22.70 8.96
C SER A 221 -7.96 -23.01 8.20
N LEU A 222 -7.76 -24.26 7.75
CA LEU A 222 -6.59 -24.65 6.98
C LEU A 222 -6.54 -23.93 5.62
N PHE A 223 -7.61 -24.00 4.83
CA PHE A 223 -7.61 -23.50 3.45
C PHE A 223 -7.87 -22.00 3.33
N LEU A 224 -8.63 -21.40 4.25
CA LEU A 224 -9.09 -20.01 4.12
C LEU A 224 -8.44 -19.05 5.12
N ILE A 225 -7.61 -19.55 6.05
CA ILE A 225 -6.81 -18.72 6.97
C ILE A 225 -5.33 -19.06 6.83
N ILE A 226 -4.94 -20.29 7.16
CA ILE A 226 -3.51 -20.69 7.19
C ILE A 226 -2.88 -20.58 5.79
N LEU A 227 -3.51 -21.16 4.76
CA LEU A 227 -2.97 -21.12 3.40
C LEU A 227 -2.81 -19.68 2.84
N PRO A 228 -3.83 -18.78 2.90
CA PRO A 228 -3.66 -17.38 2.50
C PRO A 228 -2.55 -16.64 3.25
N ILE A 229 -2.44 -16.85 4.57
CA ILE A 229 -1.38 -16.24 5.39
C ILE A 229 0.00 -16.74 4.97
N SER A 230 0.15 -18.05 4.74
CA SER A 230 1.41 -18.64 4.25
C SER A 230 1.81 -18.09 2.89
N ILE A 231 0.86 -17.86 1.98
CA ILE A 231 1.12 -17.23 0.67
C ILE A 231 1.56 -15.78 0.86
N TYR A 232 0.86 -15.01 1.71
CA TYR A 232 1.22 -13.62 1.99
C TYR A 232 2.64 -13.51 2.56
N ILE A 233 2.97 -14.33 3.55
CA ILE A 233 4.32 -14.40 4.13
C ILE A 233 5.34 -14.83 3.08
N GLY A 234 5.04 -15.85 2.28
CA GLY A 234 5.92 -16.34 1.21
C GLY A 234 6.23 -15.27 0.15
N ILE A 235 5.25 -14.44 -0.21
CA ILE A 235 5.48 -13.33 -1.15
C ILE A 235 6.38 -12.27 -0.53
N TYR A 236 6.25 -11.96 0.76
CA TYR A 236 7.20 -11.07 1.44
C TYR A 236 8.61 -11.64 1.54
N TYR A 237 8.72 -12.96 1.72
CA TYR A 237 10.01 -13.63 1.65
C TYR A 237 10.68 -13.46 0.29
N ILE A 238 9.91 -13.65 -0.80
CA ILE A 238 10.39 -13.41 -2.17
C ILE A 238 10.75 -11.93 -2.35
N HIS A 239 9.92 -11.00 -1.89
CA HIS A 239 10.15 -9.56 -1.97
C HIS A 239 11.51 -9.18 -1.35
N PHE A 240 11.75 -9.51 -0.08
CA PHE A 240 13.02 -9.19 0.58
C PHE A 240 14.22 -9.96 0.00
N SER A 241 14.00 -11.12 -0.63
CA SER A 241 15.06 -11.85 -1.32
C SER A 241 15.48 -11.19 -2.63
N ILE A 242 14.56 -10.50 -3.33
CA ILE A 242 14.85 -9.78 -4.56
C ILE A 242 15.45 -8.39 -4.26
N VAL A 243 14.79 -7.58 -3.43
CA VAL A 243 15.21 -6.20 -3.13
C VAL A 243 16.14 -6.13 -1.93
N ASN A 244 17.31 -6.75 -2.07
CA ASN A 244 18.27 -6.96 -1.00
C ASN A 244 19.39 -5.92 -0.92
N LYS A 245 19.45 -4.90 -1.79
CA LYS A 245 20.48 -3.84 -1.78
C LYS A 245 19.99 -2.56 -1.10
N THR A 246 20.92 -1.81 -0.51
CA THR A 246 20.66 -0.51 0.13
C THR A 246 20.04 0.54 -0.80
N SER A 247 19.25 1.45 -0.24
CA SER A 247 18.69 2.62 -0.92
C SER A 247 18.32 3.72 0.07
N THR A 248 17.97 4.91 -0.43
CA THR A 248 17.48 6.03 0.40
C THR A 248 16.22 5.70 1.20
N ASP A 249 15.40 4.79 0.70
CA ASP A 249 14.10 4.44 1.30
C ASP A 249 14.28 3.52 2.53
N GLU A 250 15.48 2.99 2.76
CA GLU A 250 15.82 2.22 3.96
C GLU A 250 15.71 3.06 5.24
N GLY A 251 15.75 4.40 5.13
CA GLY A 251 15.63 5.34 6.25
C GLY A 251 14.34 5.16 7.07
N HIS A 252 13.25 4.71 6.43
CA HIS A 252 11.97 4.39 7.08
C HIS A 252 12.04 3.16 7.98
N MET A 253 12.99 2.26 7.73
CA MET A 253 13.15 1.01 8.46
C MET A 253 14.07 1.18 9.67
N SER A 254 13.99 0.23 10.60
CA SER A 254 14.89 0.12 11.74
C SER A 254 16.32 -0.13 11.27
N SER A 255 17.28 0.32 12.06
CA SER A 255 18.70 0.11 11.80
C SER A 255 19.05 -1.38 11.65
N PHE A 256 18.31 -2.25 12.36
CA PHE A 256 18.44 -3.70 12.24
C PHE A 256 18.02 -4.22 10.86
N PHE A 257 16.91 -3.72 10.32
CA PHE A 257 16.49 -4.05 8.96
C PHE A 257 17.52 -3.55 7.94
N GLN A 258 17.97 -2.30 8.07
CA GLN A 258 18.95 -1.69 7.17
C GLN A 258 20.26 -2.50 7.11
N ALA A 259 20.72 -2.98 8.27
CA ALA A 259 21.86 -3.86 8.43
C ALA A 259 21.76 -5.18 7.63
N SER A 260 20.53 -5.65 7.35
CA SER A 260 20.31 -6.87 6.56
C SER A 260 20.53 -6.68 5.06
N LEU A 261 20.59 -5.43 4.57
CA LEU A 261 20.77 -5.09 3.16
C LEU A 261 22.24 -5.17 2.73
N GLU A 262 22.47 -5.59 1.50
CA GLU A 262 23.76 -5.58 0.82
C GLU A 262 24.19 -4.14 0.49
N GLY A 263 25.47 -3.83 0.75
CA GLY A 263 26.04 -2.50 0.53
C GLY A 263 25.80 -1.51 1.66
N ASN A 264 25.12 -1.91 2.75
CA ASN A 264 24.89 -1.03 3.89
C ASN A 264 26.18 -0.83 4.72
N SER A 265 26.44 0.42 5.14
CA SER A 265 27.57 0.83 5.99
C SER A 265 27.56 0.16 7.37
N HIS A 266 26.39 -0.24 7.87
CA HIS A 266 26.22 -0.79 9.23
C HIS A 266 27.05 -2.04 9.49
N LYS A 267 27.34 -2.86 8.46
CA LYS A 267 28.24 -4.02 8.60
C LYS A 267 29.65 -3.65 9.06
N LYS A 268 30.04 -2.39 8.91
CA LYS A 268 31.32 -1.83 9.38
C LYS A 268 31.26 -1.28 10.82
N ASN A 269 30.11 -1.38 11.48
CA ASN A 269 29.96 -0.87 12.84
C ASN A 269 30.77 -1.68 13.84
N ARG A 270 31.48 -0.95 14.71
CA ARG A 270 32.13 -1.49 15.90
C ARG A 270 31.09 -1.83 16.96
N LYS A 271 31.28 -2.93 17.70
CA LYS A 271 30.33 -3.41 18.72
C LYS A 271 30.11 -2.40 19.84
N TYR A 272 31.18 -1.90 20.44
CA TYR A 272 31.13 -0.99 21.60
C TYR A 272 31.35 0.46 21.19
N ILE A 273 30.61 1.39 21.82
CA ILE A 273 30.75 2.83 21.56
C ILE A 273 31.96 3.37 22.30
N ALA A 274 32.92 3.95 21.59
CA ALA A 274 34.11 4.56 22.20
C ALA A 274 33.92 6.08 22.39
N TYR A 275 34.62 6.65 23.37
CA TYR A 275 34.61 8.10 23.56
C TYR A 275 35.38 8.83 22.45
N ALA A 276 34.85 9.99 22.07
CA ALA A 276 35.37 10.87 21.03
C ALA A 276 35.48 10.20 19.64
N THR A 277 34.54 9.31 19.32
CA THR A 277 34.44 8.70 17.99
C THR A 277 33.14 9.11 17.31
N ARG A 278 33.14 9.05 15.97
CA ARG A 278 31.97 9.43 15.16
C ARG A 278 30.85 8.40 15.34
N ILE A 279 29.71 8.90 15.79
CA ILE A 279 28.48 8.15 15.93
C ILE A 279 27.32 8.89 15.27
N THR A 280 26.26 8.15 14.92
CA THR A 280 24.96 8.73 14.60
C THR A 280 23.93 8.23 15.60
N LEU A 281 23.06 9.13 16.07
CA LEU A 281 22.00 8.82 17.02
C LEU A 281 20.67 8.78 16.28
N LYS A 282 19.99 7.62 16.31
CA LYS A 282 18.66 7.47 15.73
C LYS A 282 17.63 7.28 16.83
N ASN A 283 16.49 7.94 16.68
CA ASN A 283 15.39 7.73 17.59
C ASN A 283 14.78 6.33 17.39
N ALA A 284 14.57 5.59 18.47
CA ALA A 284 14.18 4.19 18.41
C ALA A 284 12.68 3.95 18.19
N CYS A 285 11.86 5.01 18.13
CA CYS A 285 10.45 4.90 17.75
C CYS A 285 10.29 4.55 16.26
N LEU A 286 9.13 3.98 15.90
CA LEU A 286 8.79 3.69 14.50
C LEU A 286 8.79 4.98 13.67
N SER A 287 9.55 5.01 12.58
CA SER A 287 9.81 6.21 11.75
C SER A 287 10.62 7.33 12.44
N GLY A 288 11.35 7.02 13.50
CA GLY A 288 12.26 7.96 14.16
C GLY A 288 13.40 8.43 13.24
N GLY A 289 13.66 9.74 13.24
CA GLY A 289 14.77 10.34 12.49
C GLY A 289 16.11 10.28 13.23
N TYR A 290 17.17 10.65 12.51
CA TYR A 290 18.50 10.92 13.05
C TYR A 290 18.52 12.24 13.81
N LEU A 291 19.20 12.27 14.95
CA LEU A 291 19.54 13.53 15.60
C LEU A 291 20.41 14.36 14.65
N HIS A 292 19.97 15.57 14.36
CA HIS A 292 20.51 16.41 13.31
C HIS A 292 20.76 17.82 13.83
N SER A 293 21.78 18.49 13.33
CA SER A 293 21.99 19.92 13.58
C SER A 293 22.69 20.59 12.42
N HIS A 294 22.38 21.86 12.18
CA HIS A 294 22.88 22.64 11.06
C HIS A 294 23.16 24.09 11.51
N PRO A 295 23.86 24.91 10.71
CA PRO A 295 24.22 26.27 11.11
C PRO A 295 23.05 27.23 11.36
N HIS A 296 21.83 26.89 10.96
CA HIS A 296 20.66 27.76 11.11
C HIS A 296 20.22 27.81 12.57
N MET A 297 19.84 28.99 13.04
CA MET A 297 19.43 29.22 14.43
C MET A 297 17.91 29.16 14.60
N TYR A 298 17.45 28.90 15.82
CA TYR A 298 16.02 29.08 16.13
C TYR A 298 15.61 30.56 16.03
N PRO A 299 14.39 30.87 15.54
CA PRO A 299 13.91 32.25 15.45
C PRO A 299 13.97 32.96 16.80
N GLY A 300 14.75 34.05 16.86
CA GLY A 300 14.92 34.86 18.08
C GLY A 300 15.83 34.23 19.16
N LYS A 301 16.65 33.23 18.81
CA LYS A 301 17.60 32.59 19.72
C LYS A 301 19.00 32.53 19.11
N SER A 302 20.03 32.55 19.96
CA SER A 302 21.44 32.45 19.57
C SER A 302 21.99 31.01 19.65
N MET A 303 21.17 30.02 19.28
CA MET A 303 21.53 28.61 19.32
C MET A 303 21.13 27.94 18.00
N ASN A 304 21.97 27.02 17.53
CA ASN A 304 21.68 26.25 16.33
C ASN A 304 20.50 25.32 16.57
N GLN A 305 19.73 25.08 15.51
CA GLN A 305 18.62 24.14 15.53
C GLN A 305 19.13 22.71 15.77
N VAL A 306 18.46 21.98 16.65
CA VAL A 306 18.64 20.53 16.82
C VAL A 306 17.31 19.87 16.50
N THR A 307 17.32 19.01 15.48
CA THR A 307 16.11 18.45 14.89
C THR A 307 16.25 16.94 14.72
N THR A 308 15.19 16.30 14.23
CA THR A 308 15.30 14.97 13.64
C THR A 308 15.18 15.01 12.11
N TYR A 309 16.10 14.34 11.42
CA TYR A 309 16.13 14.26 9.96
C TYR A 309 16.00 12.81 9.49
N SER A 310 15.24 12.55 8.43
CA SER A 310 14.93 11.18 7.97
C SER A 310 16.01 10.56 7.08
N HIS A 311 16.95 11.35 6.56
CA HIS A 311 17.96 10.90 5.61
C HIS A 311 19.35 10.91 6.23
N LYS A 312 20.25 10.10 5.66
CA LYS A 312 21.67 10.09 6.02
C LYS A 312 22.33 11.36 5.51
N ASP A 313 22.97 12.10 6.42
CA ASP A 313 23.64 13.37 6.17
C ASP A 313 24.86 13.48 7.09
N ASN A 314 25.89 14.24 6.68
CA ASN A 314 27.05 14.49 7.53
C ASN A 314 26.69 15.28 8.80
N ASN A 315 25.65 16.10 8.74
CA ASN A 315 25.06 16.82 9.88
C ASN A 315 24.32 15.90 10.87
N ASN A 316 24.33 14.58 10.65
CA ASN A 316 23.88 13.59 11.64
C ASN A 316 25.03 13.07 12.51
N ASN A 317 26.27 13.54 12.29
CA ASN A 317 27.47 13.03 12.95
C ASN A 317 27.70 13.71 14.30
N TRP A 318 27.70 12.89 15.36
CA TRP A 318 27.95 13.30 16.74
C TRP A 318 29.14 12.55 17.34
N ALA A 319 29.59 12.99 18.51
CA ALA A 319 30.53 12.26 19.36
C ALA A 319 30.16 12.44 20.83
N PHE A 320 30.21 11.36 21.60
CA PHE A 320 30.17 11.45 23.06
C PHE A 320 31.56 11.82 23.59
N GLN A 321 31.63 12.89 24.39
CA GLN A 321 32.83 13.25 25.14
C GLN A 321 32.56 13.09 26.63
N LYS A 322 33.57 12.63 27.37
CA LYS A 322 33.45 12.33 28.80
C LYS A 322 33.51 13.62 29.62
N VAL A 323 32.71 13.69 30.68
CA VAL A 323 32.81 14.74 31.71
C VAL A 323 33.66 14.21 32.87
N SER A 324 35.00 14.28 32.76
CA SER A 324 35.91 13.76 33.78
C SER A 324 37.31 14.39 33.69
N GLU A 325 37.95 14.63 34.84
CA GLU A 325 39.32 15.16 34.97
C GLU A 325 40.39 14.05 35.17
N SER A 326 40.02 12.77 35.12
CA SER A 326 40.94 11.67 35.44
C SER A 326 41.77 11.20 34.23
N ASN A 327 43.08 11.04 34.40
CA ASN A 327 44.00 10.55 33.35
C ASN A 327 43.77 9.09 32.88
N THR A 328 43.01 8.28 33.62
CA THR A 328 42.61 6.92 33.21
C THR A 328 41.21 6.95 32.58
N GLU A 329 41.16 7.31 31.30
CA GLU A 329 39.88 7.42 30.59
C GLU A 329 39.35 6.02 30.20
N PRO A 330 38.14 5.62 30.61
CA PRO A 330 37.51 4.41 30.10
C PRO A 330 37.34 4.58 28.59
N LEU A 331 37.75 3.56 27.83
CA LEU A 331 37.73 3.62 26.37
C LEU A 331 36.31 3.64 25.80
N PHE A 332 35.37 2.99 26.49
CA PHE A 332 34.00 2.76 26.03
C PHE A 332 32.97 3.42 26.92
N VAL A 333 31.87 3.85 26.31
CA VAL A 333 30.70 4.41 26.97
C VAL A 333 29.93 3.31 27.69
N THR A 334 29.56 3.57 28.93
CA THR A 334 28.83 2.66 29.81
C THR A 334 27.55 3.28 30.35
N ASP A 335 26.69 2.42 30.89
CA ASP A 335 25.48 2.83 31.60
C ASP A 335 25.82 3.79 32.76
N GLU A 336 24.98 4.82 32.95
CA GLU A 336 25.11 5.91 33.93
C GLU A 336 26.26 6.90 33.69
N ASP A 337 26.98 6.79 32.57
CA ASP A 337 28.04 7.74 32.23
C ASP A 337 27.48 9.15 31.95
N LYS A 338 28.22 10.16 32.45
CA LYS A 338 27.99 11.57 32.16
C LYS A 338 28.75 12.00 30.91
N VAL A 339 28.02 12.44 29.90
CA VAL A 339 28.55 12.80 28.59
C VAL A 339 28.11 14.20 28.17
N VAL A 340 28.95 14.85 27.36
CA VAL A 340 28.50 15.95 26.49
C VAL A 340 28.43 15.43 25.05
N ILE A 341 27.42 15.91 24.32
CA ILE A 341 27.12 15.45 22.97
C ILE A 341 27.60 16.52 21.99
N TYR A 342 28.68 16.21 21.27
CA TYR A 342 29.38 17.14 20.39
C TYR A 342 29.00 16.91 18.92
N HIS A 343 28.56 17.96 18.23
CA HIS A 343 28.24 17.94 16.81
C HIS A 343 29.52 18.17 16.00
N LEU A 344 29.88 17.22 15.13
CA LEU A 344 31.16 17.25 14.41
C LEU A 344 31.24 18.38 13.38
N GLU A 345 30.15 18.64 12.64
CA GLU A 345 30.17 19.60 11.53
C GLU A 345 30.14 21.05 11.99
N THR A 346 29.37 21.37 13.04
CA THR A 346 29.24 22.76 13.52
C THR A 346 30.11 23.08 14.72
N ALA A 347 30.87 22.11 15.22
CA ALA A 347 31.70 22.23 16.43
C ALA A 347 30.96 22.79 17.66
N ARG A 348 29.76 22.28 17.93
CA ARG A 348 28.86 22.74 19.00
C ARG A 348 28.37 21.59 19.86
N TYR A 349 27.93 21.91 21.07
CA TYR A 349 27.41 20.94 22.03
C TYR A 349 25.91 21.10 22.18
N ILE A 350 25.22 19.98 22.37
CA ILE A 350 23.80 20.01 22.73
C ILE A 350 23.63 20.76 24.05
N ASN A 351 22.64 21.64 24.09
CA ASN A 351 22.27 22.45 25.24
C ASN A 351 20.76 22.44 25.41
N VAL A 352 20.29 22.30 26.66
CA VAL A 352 18.86 22.43 26.98
C VAL A 352 18.60 23.83 27.54
N SER A 353 17.79 24.60 26.82
CA SER A 353 17.37 25.93 27.22
C SER A 353 16.29 25.87 28.32
N LYS A 354 16.19 26.92 29.14
CA LYS A 354 15.07 27.09 30.10
C LYS A 354 13.77 27.56 29.44
N THR A 355 13.77 27.74 28.12
CA THR A 355 12.61 28.19 27.34
C THR A 355 11.82 27.01 26.81
N GLN A 356 10.50 27.15 26.75
CA GLN A 356 9.63 26.13 26.16
C GLN A 356 9.90 25.93 24.67
N SER A 357 9.69 24.71 24.19
CA SER A 357 9.72 24.36 22.76
C SER A 357 8.56 25.00 21.98
N TYR A 358 8.68 25.03 20.65
CA TYR A 358 7.73 25.76 19.80
C TYR A 358 6.42 25.02 19.53
N LEU A 359 6.42 23.68 19.45
CA LEU A 359 5.25 22.91 19.04
C LEU A 359 4.70 22.01 20.15
N SER A 360 5.53 21.64 21.13
CA SER A 360 5.18 20.67 22.18
C SER A 360 5.46 21.17 23.59
N GLN A 361 4.95 20.44 24.57
CA GLN A 361 5.35 20.66 25.96
C GLN A 361 6.74 20.04 26.18
N GLY A 362 7.66 20.82 26.74
CA GLY A 362 9.05 20.45 26.95
C GLY A 362 10.00 21.64 26.74
N LEU A 363 11.22 21.50 27.24
CA LEU A 363 12.28 22.50 27.08
C LEU A 363 12.89 22.41 25.68
N LEU A 364 13.23 23.57 25.12
CA LEU A 364 13.87 23.69 23.81
C LEU A 364 15.32 23.15 23.89
N THR A 365 15.65 22.22 22.99
CA THR A 365 17.00 21.71 22.82
C THR A 365 17.65 22.36 21.60
N GLY A 366 18.84 22.95 21.76
CA GLY A 366 19.61 23.53 20.67
C GLY A 366 21.09 23.14 20.76
N ALA A 367 21.93 23.69 19.87
CA ALA A 367 23.37 23.49 19.92
C ALA A 367 24.13 24.82 20.11
N THR A 368 24.98 24.88 21.13
CA THR A 368 25.73 26.08 21.54
C THR A 368 27.23 25.83 21.55
N THR A 369 28.00 26.92 21.53
CA THR A 369 29.46 26.88 21.71
C THR A 369 29.83 26.89 23.21
N ILE A 370 31.13 26.79 23.47
CA ILE A 370 31.77 26.97 24.78
C ILE A 370 31.44 28.37 25.36
N PRO A 371 31.36 28.56 26.70
CA PRO A 371 31.70 27.63 27.78
C PRO A 371 30.69 26.50 27.98
N LEU A 372 31.20 25.30 28.25
CA LEU A 372 30.37 24.17 28.68
C LEU A 372 29.85 24.44 30.09
N THR A 373 28.56 24.23 30.29
CA THR A 373 27.92 24.29 31.61
C THR A 373 27.27 22.95 31.93
N ASN A 374 26.72 22.82 33.14
CA ASN A 374 25.92 21.66 33.51
C ASN A 374 24.70 21.46 32.58
N ASP A 375 24.26 22.50 31.87
CA ASP A 375 23.15 22.44 30.90
C ASP A 375 23.53 21.78 29.56
N ASN A 376 24.79 21.35 29.41
CA ASN A 376 25.27 20.54 28.29
C ASN A 376 25.42 19.06 28.63
N VAL A 377 25.26 18.69 29.90
CA VAL A 377 25.59 17.36 30.40
C VAL A 377 24.37 16.45 30.36
N PHE A 378 24.54 15.24 29.82
CA PHE A 378 23.53 14.19 29.78
C PHE A 378 24.06 12.93 30.46
N ILE A 379 23.18 12.22 31.16
CA ILE A 379 23.40 10.88 31.72
C ILE A 379 22.79 9.88 30.75
N ILE A 380 23.56 8.85 30.39
CA ILE A 380 23.08 7.73 29.59
C ILE A 380 22.39 6.72 30.51
N GLU A 381 21.11 6.48 30.30
CA GLU A 381 20.34 5.48 31.06
C GLU A 381 19.89 4.35 30.12
N THR A 382 20.45 3.16 30.32
CA THR A 382 20.16 1.99 29.50
C THR A 382 18.74 1.50 29.78
N TYR A 383 17.94 1.38 28.73
CA TYR A 383 16.58 0.89 28.80
C TYR A 383 16.50 -0.61 28.52
N SER A 384 17.02 -1.05 27.37
CA SER A 384 17.04 -2.46 26.98
C SER A 384 18.15 -2.76 25.98
N ASP A 385 18.53 -4.03 25.89
CA ASP A 385 19.41 -4.53 24.84
C ASP A 385 18.74 -5.72 24.17
N THR A 386 18.65 -5.67 22.83
CA THR A 386 17.95 -6.72 22.06
C THR A 386 18.74 -8.01 21.91
N HIS A 387 20.04 -8.01 22.22
CA HIS A 387 20.90 -9.19 22.13
C HIS A 387 21.31 -9.71 23.51
N ALA A 388 21.95 -8.88 24.32
CA ALA A 388 22.40 -9.24 25.67
C ALA A 388 22.61 -7.97 26.50
N LYS A 389 22.12 -7.95 27.74
CA LYS A 389 22.34 -6.80 28.61
C LYS A 389 23.80 -6.78 29.08
N GLU A 390 24.53 -5.74 28.71
CA GLU A 390 25.90 -5.48 29.11
C GLU A 390 25.99 -4.08 29.72
N LYS A 391 27.02 -3.81 30.53
CA LYS A 391 27.25 -2.46 31.07
C LYS A 391 27.70 -1.46 29.98
N ARG A 392 28.36 -1.96 28.94
CA ARG A 392 28.82 -1.15 27.80
C ARG A 392 27.69 -0.95 26.80
N ILE A 393 27.57 0.26 26.29
CA ILE A 393 26.61 0.58 25.23
C ILE A 393 27.08 -0.04 23.92
N LYS A 394 26.17 -0.73 23.23
CA LYS A 394 26.41 -1.35 21.92
C LYS A 394 25.69 -0.61 20.81
N SER A 395 26.31 -0.56 19.64
CA SER A 395 25.65 -0.04 18.43
C SER A 395 24.45 -0.92 18.06
N LEU A 396 23.38 -0.34 17.52
CA LEU A 396 22.19 -1.00 16.98
C LEU A 396 21.28 -1.74 17.97
N THR A 397 21.81 -2.38 19.03
CA THR A 397 21.03 -3.25 19.92
C THR A 397 20.64 -2.62 21.24
N THR A 398 21.47 -1.72 21.78
CA THR A 398 21.20 -1.02 23.03
C THR A 398 20.28 0.17 22.77
N LYS A 399 19.12 0.18 23.43
CA LYS A 399 18.24 1.33 23.56
C LYS A 399 18.51 2.01 24.88
N PHE A 400 18.74 3.31 24.86
CA PHE A 400 19.00 4.11 26.04
C PHE A 400 18.26 5.45 25.98
N ARG A 401 18.14 6.11 27.12
CA ARG A 401 17.64 7.47 27.25
C ARG A 401 18.79 8.42 27.55
N LEU A 402 18.63 9.67 27.13
CA LEU A 402 19.56 10.75 27.42
C LEU A 402 18.90 11.70 28.41
N LYS A 403 19.30 11.60 29.67
CA LYS A 403 18.74 12.39 30.77
C LYS A 403 19.58 13.64 31.01
N HIS A 404 18.99 14.80 30.87
CA HIS A 404 19.64 16.07 31.11
C HIS A 404 20.01 16.22 32.59
N PHE A 405 21.27 16.55 32.88
CA PHE A 405 21.83 16.52 34.22
C PHE A 405 21.19 17.54 35.17
N THR A 406 21.03 18.80 34.73
CA THR A 406 20.49 19.88 35.59
C THR A 406 19.00 19.71 35.88
N THR A 407 18.21 19.33 34.87
CA THR A 407 16.74 19.33 34.99
C THR A 407 16.14 17.95 35.26
N GLY A 408 16.89 16.86 35.04
CA GLY A 408 16.39 15.49 35.15
C GLY A 408 15.44 15.06 34.02
N LEU A 409 15.22 15.91 33.01
CA LEU A 409 14.35 15.65 31.87
C LEU A 409 15.03 14.77 30.80
N TYR A 410 14.25 14.16 29.91
CA TYR A 410 14.76 13.27 28.86
C TYR A 410 14.69 13.90 27.48
N LEU A 411 15.74 13.70 26.68
CA LEU A 411 15.77 14.09 25.27
C LEU A 411 14.77 13.25 24.46
N LYS A 412 13.84 13.91 23.78
CA LYS A 412 12.71 13.30 23.07
C LYS A 412 12.56 13.84 21.66
N SER A 413 12.30 12.96 20.70
CA SER A 413 11.71 13.33 19.40
C SER A 413 10.18 13.35 19.53
N THR A 414 9.53 14.47 19.18
CA THR A 414 8.07 14.61 19.33
C THR A 414 7.28 14.12 18.11
N ASN A 415 7.97 13.75 17.03
CA ASN A 415 7.42 13.40 15.71
C ASN A 415 6.59 14.52 15.04
N LYS A 416 6.52 15.71 15.64
CA LYS A 416 6.00 16.91 14.98
C LYS A 416 7.09 17.55 14.14
N LYS A 417 6.72 18.18 13.03
CA LYS A 417 7.64 18.84 12.12
C LYS A 417 7.58 20.34 12.30
N TYR A 418 8.74 21.00 12.27
CA TYR A 418 8.79 22.46 12.22
C TYR A 418 8.20 22.99 10.91
N PRO A 419 7.69 24.24 10.89
CA PRO A 419 7.36 24.95 9.65
C PRO A 419 8.60 25.16 8.77
N ASP A 420 8.44 25.87 7.64
CA ASP A 420 9.49 26.08 6.63
C ASP A 420 10.81 26.63 7.19
N TRP A 421 10.77 27.45 8.24
CA TRP A 421 11.98 27.97 8.91
C TRP A 421 12.85 26.89 9.58
N GLY A 422 12.27 25.73 9.87
CA GLY A 422 12.95 24.53 10.37
C GLY A 422 12.96 23.40 9.35
N PHE A 423 12.80 23.73 8.06
CA PHE A 423 12.94 22.81 6.92
C PHE A 423 12.04 21.56 6.97
N SER A 424 10.87 21.64 7.62
CA SER A 424 9.99 20.47 7.82
C SER A 424 10.67 19.29 8.53
N GLN A 425 11.73 19.57 9.30
CA GLN A 425 12.43 18.58 10.13
C GLN A 425 11.70 18.37 11.45
N GLY A 426 11.93 17.23 12.09
CA GLY A 426 11.26 16.87 13.33
C GLY A 426 11.77 17.66 14.54
N GLU A 427 10.87 17.92 15.48
CA GLU A 427 11.17 18.64 16.72
C GLU A 427 11.84 17.72 17.77
N VAL A 428 12.88 18.24 18.41
CA VAL A 428 13.58 17.62 19.54
C VAL A 428 13.44 18.49 20.78
N VAL A 429 13.01 17.89 21.89
CA VAL A 429 12.74 18.58 23.16
C VAL A 429 13.34 17.82 24.34
N CYS A 430 13.38 18.45 25.51
CA CYS A 430 13.64 17.77 26.77
C CYS A 430 12.37 17.77 27.64
N THR A 431 11.86 16.60 28.02
CA THR A 431 10.56 16.46 28.74
C THR A 431 10.59 15.36 29.80
N GLU A 432 9.61 15.37 30.71
CA GLU A 432 9.39 14.30 31.71
C GLU A 432 8.73 13.05 31.08
N ASP A 433 8.07 13.20 29.93
CA ASP A 433 7.33 12.12 29.27
C ASP A 433 8.25 11.02 28.73
N MET A 434 8.33 9.91 29.45
CA MET A 434 9.18 8.75 29.12
C MET A 434 8.55 7.76 28.12
N ASP A 435 8.01 8.26 27.00
CA ASP A 435 7.47 7.41 25.93
C ASP A 435 8.57 6.88 24.99
N GLU A 436 8.18 6.15 23.92
CA GLU A 436 9.12 5.61 22.92
C GLU A 436 9.96 6.69 22.23
N GLY A 437 9.49 7.94 22.18
CA GLY A 437 10.22 9.07 21.60
C GLY A 437 11.45 9.49 22.40
N THR A 438 11.58 9.03 23.65
CA THR A 438 12.79 9.24 24.48
C THR A 438 13.89 8.21 24.26
N LEU A 439 13.59 7.13 23.54
CA LEU A 439 14.53 6.04 23.31
C LEU A 439 15.42 6.38 22.12
N TRP A 440 16.73 6.27 22.31
CA TRP A 440 17.74 6.47 21.29
C TRP A 440 18.60 5.22 21.15
N THR A 441 19.17 5.06 19.96
CA THR A 441 20.12 4.01 19.62
C THR A 441 21.25 4.61 18.79
N VAL A 442 22.47 4.16 19.02
CA VAL A 442 23.59 4.49 18.14
C VAL A 442 23.47 3.64 16.88
N GLU A 443 23.22 4.26 15.74
CA GLU A 443 23.05 3.56 14.47
C GLU A 443 24.40 3.30 13.80
N GLU A 444 25.16 4.34 13.46
CA GLU A 444 26.51 4.19 12.94
C GLU A 444 27.54 4.39 14.06
N ASN A 445 28.52 3.49 14.14
CA ASN A 445 29.62 3.55 15.09
C ASN A 445 30.93 3.17 14.37
N ILE A 446 31.58 4.17 13.80
CA ILE A 446 32.79 3.98 13.00
C ILE A 446 33.97 4.56 13.77
N SER A 447 34.95 3.72 14.07
CA SER A 447 36.15 4.12 14.80
C SER A 447 37.36 3.29 14.36
N ASP A 448 38.44 4.01 14.06
CA ASP A 448 39.79 3.48 13.85
C ASP A 448 40.68 3.68 15.09
N LYS A 449 40.16 4.31 16.14
CA LYS A 449 40.88 4.61 17.40
C LYS A 449 41.27 3.35 18.17
N VAL A 450 40.60 2.23 17.91
CA VAL A 450 40.72 0.98 18.65
C VAL A 450 40.94 -0.17 17.68
N THR A 451 41.90 -1.05 17.99
CA THR A 451 42.18 -2.25 17.19
C THR A 451 40.98 -3.20 17.19
N THR A 452 40.85 -3.98 16.12
CA THR A 452 39.73 -4.92 15.95
C THR A 452 39.67 -6.00 17.04
N ASP A 453 40.80 -6.33 17.66
CA ASP A 453 40.86 -7.29 18.77
C ASP A 453 40.17 -6.77 20.03
N ILE A 454 40.23 -5.45 20.26
CA ILE A 454 39.64 -4.81 21.45
C ILE A 454 38.19 -4.41 21.18
N ASN A 455 37.86 -3.98 19.96
CA ASN A 455 36.51 -3.65 19.54
C ASN A 455 36.17 -4.32 18.20
N PRO A 456 35.59 -5.54 18.24
CA PRO A 456 35.24 -6.26 17.04
C PRO A 456 34.10 -5.58 16.28
N LEU A 457 33.95 -5.94 15.02
CA LEU A 457 32.73 -5.63 14.27
C LEU A 457 31.55 -6.34 14.91
N TYR A 458 30.37 -5.70 14.88
CA TYR A 458 29.19 -6.30 15.50
C TYR A 458 28.53 -7.32 14.58
N GLU A 459 29.19 -8.45 14.30
CA GLU A 459 28.71 -9.41 13.31
C GLU A 459 27.53 -10.29 13.79
N GLU A 460 27.46 -10.52 15.12
CA GLU A 460 26.48 -11.40 15.78
C GLU A 460 25.01 -11.04 15.48
N ILE A 461 24.73 -9.77 15.19
CA ILE A 461 23.37 -9.23 14.96
C ILE A 461 22.86 -9.45 13.54
N TYR A 462 23.70 -9.85 12.59
CA TYR A 462 23.28 -10.01 11.18
C TYR A 462 22.59 -11.36 10.88
N ASN A 463 22.29 -12.15 11.91
CA ASN A 463 21.47 -13.36 11.74
C ASN A 463 20.04 -12.98 11.32
N LYS A 464 19.65 -13.42 10.12
CA LYS A 464 18.42 -13.02 9.41
C LYS A 464 17.15 -13.33 10.20
N LEU A 465 16.55 -12.32 10.82
CA LEU A 465 15.21 -12.41 11.41
C LEU A 465 14.15 -11.99 10.38
N PHE A 466 13.89 -12.83 9.38
CA PHE A 466 12.87 -12.55 8.35
C PHE A 466 11.53 -12.12 8.95
N PHE A 467 11.05 -12.83 10.00
CA PHE A 467 9.77 -12.51 10.64
C PHE A 467 9.75 -11.14 11.32
N LYS A 468 10.87 -10.72 11.92
CA LYS A 468 11.00 -9.38 12.51
C LYS A 468 10.88 -8.31 11.43
N ASN A 469 11.64 -8.47 10.35
CA ASN A 469 11.61 -7.58 9.19
C ASN A 469 10.22 -7.52 8.54
N PHE A 470 9.55 -8.67 8.42
CA PHE A 470 8.20 -8.78 7.91
C PHE A 470 7.17 -8.04 8.78
N ILE A 471 7.18 -8.26 10.09
CA ILE A 471 6.26 -7.60 11.03
C ILE A 471 6.49 -6.09 11.01
N GLU A 472 7.75 -5.68 11.14
CA GLU A 472 8.15 -4.27 11.12
C GLU A 472 7.68 -3.56 9.85
N HIS A 473 7.92 -4.16 8.68
CA HIS A 473 7.51 -3.60 7.40
C HIS A 473 5.98 -3.45 7.29
N ASN A 474 5.19 -4.44 7.72
CA ASN A 474 3.73 -4.35 7.67
C ASN A 474 3.17 -3.31 8.66
N ILE A 475 3.78 -3.14 9.84
CA ILE A 475 3.42 -2.09 10.79
C ILE A 475 3.69 -0.71 10.17
N LEU A 476 4.86 -0.52 9.54
CA LEU A 476 5.19 0.72 8.85
C LEU A 476 4.24 0.99 7.70
N GLN A 477 3.90 -0.01 6.88
CA GLN A 477 2.89 0.13 5.83
C GLN A 477 1.56 0.64 6.39
N TYR A 478 1.12 0.11 7.52
CA TYR A 478 -0.13 0.52 8.16
C TYR A 478 -0.07 1.97 8.63
N ASN A 479 1.00 2.34 9.32
CA ASN A 479 1.20 3.69 9.85
C ASN A 479 1.28 4.73 8.71
N VAL A 480 2.04 4.44 7.65
CA VAL A 480 2.16 5.35 6.50
C VAL A 480 0.84 5.44 5.74
N ASN A 481 0.13 4.32 5.54
CA ASN A 481 -1.17 4.32 4.87
C ASN A 481 -2.22 5.17 5.64
N LYS A 482 -2.18 5.14 6.98
CA LYS A 482 -3.00 6.00 7.84
C LYS A 482 -2.62 7.48 7.76
N SER A 483 -1.36 7.79 7.46
CA SER A 483 -0.82 9.17 7.45
C SER A 483 -1.03 9.93 6.13
N PHE A 484 -1.54 9.30 5.07
CA PHE A 484 -1.88 9.97 3.81
C PHE A 484 -3.15 10.82 3.95
N VAL A 485 -3.06 11.91 4.69
CA VAL A 485 -4.07 12.97 4.69
C VAL A 485 -3.87 13.82 3.42
N GLN A 486 -4.95 14.31 2.83
CA GLN A 486 -4.89 15.13 1.63
C GLN A 486 -4.06 16.39 1.89
N ASP A 487 -3.06 16.61 1.04
CA ASP A 487 -2.36 17.88 0.92
C ASP A 487 -2.95 18.62 -0.28
N GLU A 488 -3.66 19.71 -0.02
CA GLU A 488 -4.37 20.48 -1.06
C GLU A 488 -3.42 21.03 -2.14
N ASN A 489 -2.12 21.19 -1.85
CA ASN A 489 -1.13 21.66 -2.80
C ASN A 489 -0.61 20.54 -3.72
N LEU A 490 -0.48 19.32 -3.21
CA LEU A 490 0.03 18.17 -3.95
C LEU A 490 -1.07 17.40 -4.68
N GLU A 491 -2.30 17.42 -4.14
CA GLU A 491 -3.43 16.63 -4.60
C GLU A 491 -4.64 17.54 -4.84
N PRO A 492 -4.67 18.22 -6.01
CA PRO A 492 -5.72 19.16 -6.31
C PRO A 492 -7.08 18.46 -6.41
N ASP A 493 -8.13 19.22 -6.10
CA ASP A 493 -9.53 18.77 -6.17
C ASP A 493 -9.93 18.15 -7.51
N ALA A 494 -9.19 18.41 -8.59
CA ALA A 494 -9.42 17.83 -9.90
C ALA A 494 -9.06 16.34 -10.01
N ILE A 495 -8.17 15.83 -9.15
CA ILE A 495 -7.68 14.44 -9.18
C ILE A 495 -8.33 13.61 -8.06
N VAL A 496 -8.50 14.17 -6.87
CA VAL A 496 -9.15 13.47 -5.76
C VAL A 496 -10.65 13.32 -6.00
N SER A 497 -11.29 12.33 -5.37
CA SER A 497 -12.74 12.14 -5.46
C SER A 497 -13.30 11.55 -4.17
N LYS A 498 -14.54 11.91 -3.85
CA LYS A 498 -15.20 11.47 -2.61
C LYS A 498 -16.10 10.26 -2.85
N PRO A 499 -16.28 9.36 -1.88
CA PRO A 499 -17.05 8.13 -2.07
C PRO A 499 -18.45 8.34 -2.65
N TYR A 500 -19.18 9.34 -2.17
CA TYR A 500 -20.54 9.65 -2.65
C TYR A 500 -20.60 10.06 -4.13
N GLU A 501 -19.47 10.44 -4.75
CA GLU A 501 -19.40 10.85 -6.16
C GLU A 501 -19.35 9.65 -7.11
N TRP A 502 -18.92 8.48 -6.61
CA TRP A 502 -18.61 7.34 -7.47
C TRP A 502 -19.85 6.66 -8.07
N PRO A 503 -20.91 6.32 -7.31
CA PRO A 503 -22.06 5.60 -7.88
C PRO A 503 -22.86 6.42 -8.91
N ILE A 504 -22.78 7.75 -8.81
CA ILE A 504 -23.46 8.70 -9.70
C ILE A 504 -22.57 9.18 -10.86
N LEU A 505 -21.36 8.63 -10.99
CA LEU A 505 -20.39 9.01 -12.03
C LEU A 505 -20.25 10.54 -12.13
N ARG A 506 -20.10 11.22 -10.99
CA ARG A 506 -20.11 12.70 -10.95
C ARG A 506 -18.98 13.28 -11.79
N ARG A 507 -17.79 12.68 -11.70
CA ARG A 507 -16.59 13.02 -12.49
C ARG A 507 -15.71 11.78 -12.59
N GLY A 508 -14.84 11.79 -13.59
CA GLY A 508 -13.76 10.83 -13.77
C GLY A 508 -12.46 11.38 -13.24
N LEU A 509 -11.35 10.90 -13.78
CA LEU A 509 -10.02 11.32 -13.35
C LEU A 509 -9.09 11.65 -14.53
N ARG A 510 -8.48 12.83 -14.46
CA ARG A 510 -7.50 13.34 -15.43
C ARG A 510 -6.15 12.66 -15.22
N MET A 511 -5.71 11.82 -16.16
CA MET A 511 -4.55 10.94 -15.96
C MET A 511 -3.20 11.55 -16.40
N CYS A 512 -3.21 12.74 -16.98
CA CYS A 512 -2.03 13.37 -17.56
C CYS A 512 -2.24 14.90 -17.64
N SER A 513 -1.30 15.62 -18.25
CA SER A 513 -1.47 17.06 -18.52
C SER A 513 -2.68 17.32 -19.42
N TRP A 514 -3.35 18.46 -19.20
CA TRP A 514 -4.51 18.92 -19.97
C TRP A 514 -4.17 20.00 -21.02
N ASP A 515 -2.89 20.21 -21.34
CA ASP A 515 -2.45 21.17 -22.36
C ASP A 515 -3.08 20.93 -23.74
N GLU A 516 -3.33 21.99 -24.52
CA GLU A 516 -4.07 21.88 -25.80
C GLU A 516 -3.47 20.86 -26.79
N LYS A 517 -2.13 20.81 -26.87
CA LYS A 517 -1.39 19.96 -27.82
C LYS A 517 -1.07 18.57 -27.28
N SER A 518 -1.24 18.33 -25.99
CA SER A 518 -0.91 17.04 -25.39
C SER A 518 -2.02 16.02 -25.64
N MET A 519 -1.61 14.75 -25.76
CA MET A 519 -2.55 13.64 -25.75
C MET A 519 -3.10 13.46 -24.34
N LYS A 520 -4.43 13.35 -24.24
CA LYS A 520 -5.18 13.29 -22.99
C LYS A 520 -5.77 11.91 -22.78
N PHE A 521 -5.65 11.41 -21.55
CA PHE A 521 -6.32 10.20 -21.08
C PHE A 521 -7.19 10.55 -19.88
N TYR A 522 -8.44 10.13 -19.93
CA TYR A 522 -9.41 10.43 -18.89
C TYR A 522 -10.09 9.14 -18.42
N MET A 523 -9.80 8.78 -17.18
CA MET A 523 -10.36 7.59 -16.55
C MET A 523 -11.84 7.80 -16.27
N PHE A 524 -12.67 7.09 -17.02
CA PHE A 524 -14.13 7.24 -16.97
C PHE A 524 -14.83 5.93 -17.29
N GLY A 525 -16.03 5.75 -16.74
CA GLY A 525 -16.82 4.54 -16.98
C GLY A 525 -17.82 4.69 -18.12
N ASN A 526 -18.35 3.57 -18.62
CA ASN A 526 -19.44 3.57 -19.59
C ASN A 526 -20.72 4.07 -18.89
N PRO A 527 -21.28 5.26 -19.21
CA PRO A 527 -22.37 5.84 -18.42
C PRO A 527 -23.62 4.97 -18.36
N LEU A 528 -23.99 4.34 -19.48
CA LEU A 528 -25.16 3.46 -19.54
C LEU A 528 -24.97 2.25 -18.61
N LEU A 529 -23.80 1.62 -18.64
CA LEU A 529 -23.47 0.51 -17.76
C LEU A 529 -23.39 0.95 -16.29
N TRP A 530 -22.76 2.10 -16.04
CA TRP A 530 -22.56 2.63 -14.71
C TRP A 530 -23.89 2.88 -14.01
N PHE A 531 -24.78 3.68 -14.62
CA PHE A 531 -26.07 4.04 -14.02
C PHE A 531 -27.00 2.83 -13.85
N SER A 532 -27.09 1.98 -14.87
CA SER A 532 -27.91 0.77 -14.79
C SER A 532 -27.39 -0.22 -13.73
N SER A 533 -26.07 -0.35 -13.58
CA SER A 533 -25.47 -1.18 -12.54
C SER A 533 -25.70 -0.62 -11.14
N THR A 534 -25.58 0.71 -10.95
CA THR A 534 -25.94 1.36 -9.69
C THR A 534 -27.42 1.15 -9.35
N LEU A 535 -28.32 1.33 -10.33
CA LEU A 535 -29.77 1.09 -10.13
C LEU A 535 -30.05 -0.37 -9.79
N SER A 536 -29.33 -1.31 -10.40
CA SER A 536 -29.54 -2.75 -10.19
C SER A 536 -29.28 -3.19 -8.74
N LEU A 537 -28.42 -2.48 -7.99
CA LEU A 537 -28.15 -2.75 -6.57
C LEU A 537 -29.40 -2.64 -5.70
N PHE A 538 -30.34 -1.78 -6.07
CA PHE A 538 -31.63 -1.63 -5.39
C PHE A 538 -32.68 -2.61 -5.94
N VAL A 539 -32.70 -2.80 -7.26
CA VAL A 539 -33.68 -3.65 -7.94
C VAL A 539 -33.46 -5.14 -7.62
N ALA A 540 -32.21 -5.60 -7.50
CA ALA A 540 -31.90 -7.01 -7.26
C ALA A 540 -32.47 -7.55 -5.93
N PRO A 541 -32.25 -6.89 -4.77
CA PRO A 541 -32.93 -7.24 -3.52
C PRO A 541 -34.45 -7.23 -3.63
N ILE A 542 -35.04 -6.23 -4.31
CA ILE A 542 -36.49 -6.12 -4.47
C ILE A 542 -37.03 -7.35 -5.22
N ILE A 543 -36.43 -7.72 -6.36
CA ILE A 543 -36.82 -8.91 -7.12
C ILE A 543 -36.77 -10.16 -6.23
N PHE A 544 -35.68 -10.34 -5.47
CA PHE A 544 -35.52 -11.50 -4.60
C PHE A 544 -36.55 -11.53 -3.46
N ILE A 545 -36.75 -10.39 -2.78
CA ILE A 545 -37.68 -10.25 -1.66
C ILE A 545 -39.12 -10.49 -2.14
N THR A 546 -39.52 -9.91 -3.27
CA THR A 546 -40.86 -10.12 -3.85
C THR A 546 -41.11 -11.59 -4.16
N LYS A 547 -40.15 -12.29 -4.78
CA LYS A 547 -40.25 -13.75 -5.01
C LYS A 547 -40.35 -14.53 -3.70
N TYR A 548 -39.58 -14.14 -2.69
CA TYR A 548 -39.58 -14.78 -1.38
C TYR A 548 -40.91 -14.59 -0.64
N ILE A 549 -41.49 -13.38 -0.68
CA ILE A 549 -42.82 -13.08 -0.11
C ILE A 549 -43.89 -13.88 -0.83
N ASN A 550 -43.90 -13.90 -2.17
CA ASN A 550 -44.87 -14.68 -2.94
C ASN A 550 -44.77 -16.18 -2.62
N PHE A 551 -43.55 -16.70 -2.45
CA PHE A 551 -43.34 -18.07 -1.99
C PHE A 551 -43.92 -18.31 -0.59
N LYS A 552 -43.74 -17.38 0.35
CA LYS A 552 -44.35 -17.45 1.69
C LYS A 552 -45.88 -17.34 1.67
N ARG A 553 -46.45 -16.67 0.67
CA ARG A 553 -47.90 -16.54 0.44
C ARG A 553 -48.54 -17.71 -0.33
N GLY A 554 -47.81 -18.80 -0.56
CA GLY A 554 -48.35 -20.02 -1.18
C GLY A 554 -48.19 -20.13 -2.69
N ALA A 555 -47.44 -19.23 -3.35
CA ALA A 555 -47.10 -19.41 -4.76
C ALA A 555 -46.23 -20.67 -4.98
N LYS A 556 -46.40 -21.34 -6.14
CA LYS A 556 -45.66 -22.57 -6.47
C LYS A 556 -44.13 -22.38 -6.31
N LYS A 557 -43.48 -23.41 -5.75
CA LYS A 557 -42.04 -23.61 -5.43
C LYS A 557 -41.05 -22.53 -5.93
N PHE A 558 -40.42 -21.79 -5.01
CA PHE A 558 -39.19 -21.03 -5.25
C PHE A 558 -37.96 -21.95 -5.30
N ARG A 559 -37.86 -22.79 -6.34
CA ARG A 559 -36.92 -23.91 -6.45
C ARG A 559 -35.44 -23.51 -6.34
N ASN A 560 -35.07 -22.29 -6.76
CA ASN A 560 -33.68 -21.80 -6.76
C ASN A 560 -33.38 -20.77 -5.65
N ARG A 561 -34.18 -20.70 -4.59
CA ARG A 561 -34.05 -19.69 -3.52
C ARG A 561 -32.64 -19.53 -2.98
N HIS A 562 -31.96 -20.62 -2.63
CA HIS A 562 -30.61 -20.56 -2.05
C HIS A 562 -29.57 -20.02 -3.05
N ASN A 563 -29.73 -20.35 -4.34
CA ASN A 563 -28.86 -19.86 -5.40
C ASN A 563 -29.06 -18.36 -5.63
N GLU A 564 -30.32 -17.91 -5.70
CA GLU A 564 -30.62 -16.48 -5.86
C GLU A 564 -30.21 -15.68 -4.61
N ALA A 565 -30.38 -16.21 -3.41
CA ALA A 565 -29.94 -15.57 -2.17
C ALA A 565 -28.41 -15.38 -2.14
N TYR A 566 -27.67 -16.43 -2.51
CA TYR A 566 -26.21 -16.35 -2.64
C TYR A 566 -25.79 -15.31 -3.68
N GLU A 567 -26.48 -15.26 -4.81
CA GLU A 567 -26.19 -14.33 -5.88
C GLU A 567 -26.45 -12.87 -5.46
N VAL A 568 -27.58 -12.58 -4.81
CA VAL A 568 -27.86 -11.25 -4.24
C VAL A 568 -26.83 -10.91 -3.16
N PHE A 569 -26.40 -11.87 -2.35
CA PHE A 569 -25.34 -11.67 -1.35
C PHE A 569 -24.01 -11.28 -1.98
N ILE A 570 -23.52 -12.01 -3.00
CA ILE A 570 -22.25 -11.63 -3.65
C ILE A 570 -22.36 -10.29 -4.36
N CYS A 571 -23.51 -9.95 -4.94
CA CYS A 571 -23.70 -8.70 -5.65
C CYS A 571 -23.78 -7.50 -4.69
N VAL A 572 -24.77 -7.50 -3.79
CA VAL A 572 -25.02 -6.35 -2.91
C VAL A 572 -24.08 -6.35 -1.72
N GLY A 573 -23.85 -7.51 -1.08
CA GLY A 573 -22.89 -7.64 0.01
C GLY A 573 -21.46 -7.37 -0.46
N GLY A 574 -21.09 -7.86 -1.64
CA GLY A 574 -19.80 -7.55 -2.26
C GLY A 574 -19.62 -6.06 -2.53
N TRP A 575 -20.65 -5.40 -3.10
CA TRP A 575 -20.63 -3.96 -3.33
C TRP A 575 -20.51 -3.17 -2.02
N LEU A 576 -21.33 -3.47 -1.00
CA LEU A 576 -21.32 -2.79 0.29
C LEU A 576 -19.95 -2.86 0.96
N LEU A 577 -19.32 -4.05 0.99
CA LEU A 577 -18.00 -4.23 1.60
C LEU A 577 -16.87 -3.52 0.85
N HIS A 578 -17.00 -3.33 -0.46
CA HIS A 578 -15.99 -2.63 -1.27
C HIS A 578 -16.31 -1.13 -1.43
N TYR A 579 -17.40 -0.63 -0.85
CA TYR A 579 -17.82 0.76 -0.99
C TYR A 579 -17.93 1.47 0.36
N LEU A 580 -18.67 0.91 1.33
CA LEU A 580 -18.93 1.56 2.61
C LEU A 580 -17.67 1.90 3.42
N PRO A 581 -16.62 1.04 3.48
CA PRO A 581 -15.44 1.36 4.27
C PRO A 581 -14.78 2.68 3.86
N PHE A 582 -14.89 3.09 2.59
CA PHE A 582 -14.28 4.33 2.11
C PHE A 582 -14.88 5.60 2.75
N PHE A 583 -16.07 5.53 3.35
CA PHE A 583 -16.62 6.66 4.13
C PHE A 583 -15.93 6.83 5.49
N ALA A 584 -15.33 5.77 6.02
CA ALA A 584 -14.63 5.79 7.31
C ALA A 584 -13.10 5.97 7.16
N VAL A 585 -12.57 5.89 5.93
CA VAL A 585 -11.15 6.07 5.64
C VAL A 585 -10.83 7.57 5.58
N GLY A 586 -10.09 8.07 6.57
CA GLY A 586 -9.64 9.47 6.65
C GLY A 586 -8.41 9.80 5.80
N ARG A 587 -8.23 9.10 4.66
CA ARG A 587 -7.07 9.23 3.77
C ARG A 587 -7.52 9.73 2.39
N VAL A 588 -6.59 10.17 1.56
CA VAL A 588 -6.86 10.55 0.15
C VAL A 588 -7.51 9.42 -0.64
N LEU A 589 -8.54 9.75 -1.42
CA LEU A 589 -9.26 8.81 -2.27
C LEU A 589 -9.36 9.29 -3.71
N TYR A 590 -9.35 8.31 -4.61
CA TYR A 590 -9.35 8.48 -6.06
C TYR A 590 -10.44 7.63 -6.71
N PHE A 591 -10.87 8.04 -7.90
CA PHE A 591 -11.99 7.42 -8.62
C PHE A 591 -11.80 5.90 -8.86
N HIS A 592 -10.56 5.46 -9.08
CA HIS A 592 -10.24 4.06 -9.33
C HIS A 592 -10.54 3.12 -8.14
N HIS A 593 -10.65 3.64 -6.92
CA HIS A 593 -10.99 2.84 -5.73
C HIS A 593 -12.37 2.19 -5.83
N TYR A 594 -13.27 2.74 -6.66
CA TYR A 594 -14.61 2.20 -6.85
C TYR A 594 -14.65 0.95 -7.75
N TYR A 595 -13.62 0.66 -8.55
CA TYR A 595 -13.70 -0.40 -9.55
C TYR A 595 -13.96 -1.81 -9.00
N PRO A 596 -13.39 -2.23 -7.86
CA PRO A 596 -13.81 -3.47 -7.20
C PRO A 596 -15.29 -3.47 -6.82
N ALA A 597 -15.85 -2.36 -6.34
CA ALA A 597 -17.28 -2.25 -6.06
C ALA A 597 -18.11 -2.27 -7.36
N LEU A 598 -17.69 -1.57 -8.41
CA LEU A 598 -18.33 -1.57 -9.72
C LEU A 598 -18.46 -2.99 -10.30
N PHE A 599 -17.45 -3.85 -10.11
CA PHE A 599 -17.55 -5.26 -10.51
C PHE A 599 -18.76 -5.95 -9.89
N PHE A 600 -19.00 -5.76 -8.60
CA PHE A 600 -20.17 -6.30 -7.91
C PHE A 600 -21.49 -5.63 -8.34
N ALA A 601 -21.47 -4.35 -8.69
CA ALA A 601 -22.61 -3.66 -9.28
C ALA A 601 -22.98 -4.24 -10.67
N ILE A 602 -21.99 -4.51 -11.53
CA ILE A 602 -22.23 -5.14 -12.84
C ILE A 602 -22.73 -6.59 -12.66
N MET A 603 -22.23 -7.32 -11.65
CA MET A 603 -22.79 -8.62 -11.27
C MET A 603 -24.26 -8.51 -10.81
N SER A 604 -24.62 -7.46 -10.06
CA SER A 604 -26.01 -7.17 -9.68
C SER A 604 -26.88 -6.94 -10.92
N LEU A 605 -26.36 -6.22 -11.91
CA LEU A 605 -27.05 -6.01 -13.18
C LEU A 605 -27.24 -7.32 -13.95
N CYS A 606 -26.25 -8.22 -13.95
CA CYS A 606 -26.41 -9.57 -14.50
C CYS A 606 -27.60 -10.31 -13.87
N TYR A 607 -27.76 -10.22 -12.55
CA TYR A 607 -28.89 -10.82 -11.83
C TYR A 607 -30.24 -10.24 -12.28
N VAL A 608 -30.35 -8.91 -12.38
CA VAL A 608 -31.57 -8.24 -12.85
C VAL A 608 -31.89 -8.63 -14.29
N LEU A 609 -30.92 -8.54 -15.19
CA LEU A 609 -31.08 -8.83 -16.62
C LEU A 609 -31.43 -10.29 -16.90
N ARG A 610 -31.07 -11.23 -16.00
CA ARG A 610 -31.49 -12.64 -16.11
C ARG A 610 -33.01 -12.80 -16.16
N HIS A 611 -33.74 -11.90 -15.51
CA HIS A 611 -35.20 -11.96 -15.39
C HIS A 611 -35.92 -11.26 -16.56
N LEU A 612 -35.18 -10.67 -17.50
CA LEU A 612 -35.73 -10.02 -18.69
C LEU A 612 -35.64 -10.93 -19.92
N SER A 613 -36.36 -10.56 -20.98
CA SER A 613 -36.35 -11.29 -22.24
C SER A 613 -34.96 -11.25 -22.88
N ILE A 614 -34.57 -12.33 -23.57
CA ILE A 614 -33.26 -12.37 -24.23
C ILE A 614 -33.11 -11.31 -25.32
N ASN A 615 -34.20 -10.90 -25.96
CA ASN A 615 -34.21 -9.83 -26.96
C ASN A 615 -33.89 -8.48 -26.32
N PHE A 616 -34.48 -8.19 -25.15
CA PHE A 616 -34.11 -7.01 -24.38
C PHE A 616 -32.63 -7.02 -24.01
N VAL A 617 -32.10 -8.14 -23.52
CA VAL A 617 -30.67 -8.28 -23.19
C VAL A 617 -29.79 -8.04 -24.42
N ARG A 618 -30.14 -8.56 -25.60
CA ARG A 618 -29.38 -8.31 -26.83
C ARG A 618 -29.33 -6.82 -27.20
N VAL A 619 -30.49 -6.16 -27.18
CA VAL A 619 -30.59 -4.73 -27.49
C VAL A 619 -29.80 -3.90 -26.47
N TYR A 620 -29.92 -4.23 -25.20
CA TYR A 620 -29.17 -3.57 -24.13
C TYR A 620 -27.65 -3.72 -24.34
N ILE A 621 -27.15 -4.92 -24.61
CA ILE A 621 -25.71 -5.16 -24.86
C ILE A 621 -25.24 -4.45 -26.13
N PHE A 622 -26.07 -4.35 -27.17
CA PHE A 622 -25.75 -3.55 -28.36
C PHE A 622 -25.52 -2.08 -28.01
N TYR A 623 -26.38 -1.48 -27.17
CA TYR A 623 -26.17 -0.12 -26.68
C TYR A 623 -24.92 0.00 -25.80
N ILE A 624 -24.60 -0.99 -24.97
CA ILE A 624 -23.38 -0.98 -24.15
C ILE A 624 -22.13 -0.90 -25.04
N ILE A 625 -22.07 -1.70 -26.10
CA ILE A 625 -20.99 -1.67 -27.08
C ILE A 625 -20.94 -0.32 -27.80
N GLY A 626 -22.11 0.23 -28.18
CA GLY A 626 -22.21 1.56 -28.78
C GLY A 626 -21.68 2.67 -27.87
N PHE A 627 -22.12 2.72 -26.61
CA PHE A 627 -21.62 3.67 -25.61
C PHE A 627 -20.12 3.50 -25.37
N TYR A 628 -19.64 2.26 -25.29
CA TYR A 628 -18.21 2.00 -25.18
C TYR A 628 -17.42 2.63 -26.34
N ALA A 629 -17.87 2.42 -27.58
CA ALA A 629 -17.24 2.99 -28.76
C ALA A 629 -17.27 4.52 -28.76
N ILE A 630 -18.40 5.12 -28.38
CA ILE A 630 -18.59 6.58 -28.28
C ILE A 630 -17.65 7.20 -27.24
N PHE A 631 -17.51 6.58 -26.06
CA PHE A 631 -16.64 7.06 -24.98
C PHE A 631 -15.19 6.54 -25.07
N SER A 632 -14.90 5.68 -26.04
CA SER A 632 -13.57 5.09 -26.25
C SER A 632 -12.42 6.10 -26.43
N PRO A 633 -12.61 7.32 -26.99
CA PRO A 633 -11.55 8.31 -27.06
C PRO A 633 -10.98 8.68 -25.69
N LEU A 634 -11.80 8.74 -24.63
CA LEU A 634 -11.35 9.05 -23.27
C LEU A 634 -10.38 7.98 -22.74
N THR A 635 -10.58 6.72 -23.14
CA THR A 635 -9.79 5.55 -22.74
C THR A 635 -8.54 5.35 -23.62
N TYR A 636 -8.67 5.53 -24.94
CA TYR A 636 -7.60 5.26 -25.91
C TYR A 636 -6.74 6.48 -26.25
N GLY A 637 -7.11 7.67 -25.76
CA GLY A 637 -6.40 8.91 -25.95
C GLY A 637 -7.04 9.80 -27.02
N PHE A 638 -7.18 11.08 -26.70
CA PHE A 638 -7.66 12.15 -27.58
C PHE A 638 -6.77 13.40 -27.43
N ILE A 639 -6.81 14.33 -28.38
CA ILE A 639 -6.02 15.58 -28.30
C ILE A 639 -6.97 16.78 -28.09
N ASP A 640 -7.91 16.98 -29.02
CA ASP A 640 -8.86 18.08 -28.95
C ASP A 640 -10.06 17.76 -28.05
N SER A 641 -10.15 18.41 -26.89
CA SER A 641 -11.26 18.29 -25.94
C SER A 641 -12.58 18.82 -26.52
N ARG A 642 -12.53 19.79 -27.43
CA ARG A 642 -13.73 20.39 -28.06
C ARG A 642 -14.49 19.40 -28.93
N SER A 643 -13.77 18.52 -29.62
CA SER A 643 -14.37 17.43 -30.39
C SER A 643 -15.29 16.53 -29.55
N LEU A 644 -15.11 16.46 -28.23
CA LEU A 644 -15.90 15.63 -27.32
C LEU A 644 -17.02 16.40 -26.60
N LYS A 645 -17.30 17.67 -26.98
CA LYS A 645 -18.32 18.52 -26.34
C LYS A 645 -19.71 17.90 -26.30
N PHE A 646 -20.08 17.20 -27.36
CA PHE A 646 -21.38 16.52 -27.46
C PHE A 646 -21.54 15.34 -26.46
N LEU A 647 -20.44 14.85 -25.86
CA LEU A 647 -20.46 13.77 -24.87
C LEU A 647 -20.69 14.26 -23.44
N LYS A 648 -20.59 15.58 -23.19
CA LYS A 648 -20.73 16.16 -21.85
C LYS A 648 -22.21 16.27 -21.47
N PHE A 649 -22.82 15.14 -21.08
CA PHE A 649 -24.22 15.08 -20.66
C PHE A 649 -24.43 15.66 -19.26
N ILE A 650 -23.44 15.55 -18.37
CA ILE A 650 -23.51 16.05 -16.99
C ILE A 650 -22.50 17.19 -16.84
N PRO A 651 -22.88 18.36 -16.29
CA PRO A 651 -21.99 19.52 -16.14
C PRO A 651 -20.70 19.23 -15.38
N SER A 652 -20.75 18.34 -14.39
CA SER A 652 -19.60 17.95 -13.57
C SER A 652 -18.58 17.06 -14.28
N TRP A 653 -18.88 16.57 -15.49
CA TRP A 653 -17.92 15.82 -16.29
C TRP A 653 -16.84 16.76 -16.85
N ASN A 654 -15.67 16.74 -16.23
CA ASN A 654 -14.58 17.67 -16.47
C ASN A 654 -13.50 17.14 -17.44
N PHE A 655 -13.89 16.32 -18.43
CA PHE A 655 -12.99 15.95 -19.53
C PHE A 655 -12.88 17.01 -20.62
N ILE A 656 -13.64 18.10 -20.47
CA ILE A 656 -13.59 19.32 -21.28
C ILE A 656 -13.24 20.46 -20.33
N ASP A 657 -12.48 21.43 -20.85
CA ASP A 657 -12.11 22.66 -20.15
C ASP A 657 -13.32 23.49 -19.71
#